data_AF-A0A9P9KQ80-F1
#
_entry.id   AF-A0A9P9KQ80-F1
#
_cell.length_a   1.000
_cell.length_b   1.000
_cell.length_c   1.000
_cell.angle_alpha   90.00
_cell.angle_beta   90.00
_cell.angle_gamma   90.00
#
_symmetry.space_group_name_H-M   'P 1'
#
loop_
_entity.id
_entity.type
_entity.pdbx_description
1 polymer ?
#
loop_
_entity_poly.entity_id
_entity_poly.type
_entity_poly.pdbx_seq_one_letter_code
_entity_poly.pdbx_strand_id
1 'polypeptide(L)'
;MAARNNSSRVPLGRKIDPLLPYSIISEKTKKPRLRLRSLFGHCHYRRVFTWLIGIAFLVTLIFVKSRKSGYGGYNIGGTRTQEPVATATVINTNGEPVVMLTGDMDGDGKLETVPEDEYVTADQKKEVAEQLQKMPWLRFPHLDGYFHGLRTIVPKTSLQPEYPNVTEKAPLPSPAMNDHVPKPKKYSPYEQSTDMKTCYLDSKKTVPAPDLYAYNGVPQHMPDPAIGSYKLLGLRDDVCFDRFSRYGPYGLGYSRAHGGLDTGLDTESSGNEAIWAETGKINYIDVNWAEAQEACYKANKHRFKQVSPETQELQEGSTKKGRIAVVVRTYTGFKWTELAVLNFRALINELSLRSGGEYQVHFLMQVRNIDEPIWSDKWTVQRIINDNVPAEFRGLVSLWSEPQMRLMYPGRFGETIENPSGADIHGIYRSAHFPLQVFAMQHPEYEHYWNWEMDMRYLGSYYEFFDRLGKWAKEQPRTLLWERSARYYIPPYHGTWENFSQSVQHDTLASGRAPIFGPLSFEGKEQLRHDEWGQTMMPPSCSSDAPDRSKCGVGEDADIITLNPLFDTEQSGWVFSDDATGYKAPPPRRCAIITASRLSRRLLMSMHEEVWRYHHTMFSEMFPPTVALHHGMKGVYAPHPVFLDRAWYPFSEIDGAFNAGRDHSTSGPGSPFDQLNEHNHKGTSWYFNSEFGGLLWRRWLGYAQMDGRGKHGGRANEGRERGGKTEEMDEHSSGRLCLRGMLVHPIKFEHPSEKP
;
A
#
# COMPACT_ATOMS: atom_id res chain seq x y z
N MET A 1 -18.74 -53.76 4.40
CA MET A 1 -19.00 -53.79 2.94
C MET A 1 -19.76 -52.51 2.61
N ALA A 2 -19.38 -51.61 1.73
CA ALA A 2 -18.33 -51.56 0.72
C ALA A 2 -17.70 -50.16 0.73
N ALA A 3 -16.38 -50.13 0.58
CA ALA A 3 -15.58 -48.92 0.39
C ALA A 3 -15.55 -48.55 -1.10
N ARG A 4 -15.57 -47.25 -1.42
CA ARG A 4 -15.06 -46.74 -2.69
C ARG A 4 -14.23 -45.49 -2.46
N ASN A 5 -13.03 -45.57 -3.02
CA ASN A 5 -11.96 -44.57 -3.07
C ASN A 5 -12.40 -43.22 -3.61
N ASN A 6 -11.77 -42.15 -3.12
CA ASN A 6 -11.31 -41.11 -4.02
C ASN A 6 -9.96 -40.56 -3.57
N SER A 7 -8.99 -40.62 -4.48
CA SER A 7 -7.64 -40.11 -4.32
C SER A 7 -7.62 -38.61 -4.59
N SER A 8 -7.13 -37.80 -3.65
CA SER A 8 -6.65 -36.45 -3.95
C SER A 8 -5.14 -36.41 -3.71
N ARG A 9 -4.41 -36.16 -4.80
CA ARG A 9 -2.97 -35.90 -4.80
C ARG A 9 -2.75 -34.51 -4.20
N VAL A 10 -1.99 -34.44 -3.11
CA VAL A 10 -1.43 -33.20 -2.57
C VAL A 10 -0.21 -32.81 -3.40
N PRO A 11 -0.11 -31.59 -3.97
CA PRO A 11 1.16 -31.08 -4.47
C PRO A 11 1.94 -30.49 -3.30
N LEU A 12 3.09 -31.11 -3.00
CA LEU A 12 4.14 -30.52 -2.18
C LEU A 12 4.72 -29.27 -2.85
N GLY A 13 4.91 -28.22 -2.04
CA GLY A 13 6.14 -27.44 -2.03
C GLY A 13 6.28 -26.32 -3.07
N ARG A 14 5.85 -25.11 -2.71
CA ARG A 14 6.48 -23.86 -3.17
C ARG A 14 6.82 -23.00 -1.96
N LYS A 15 8.05 -22.46 -1.98
CA LYS A 15 8.61 -21.57 -0.97
C LYS A 15 7.68 -20.36 -0.81
N ILE A 16 7.23 -20.14 0.42
CA ILE A 16 6.42 -18.99 0.82
C ILE A 16 7.39 -17.86 1.18
N ASP A 17 7.20 -16.71 0.55
CA ASP A 17 8.00 -15.49 0.73
C ASP A 17 7.64 -14.82 2.07
N PRO A 18 8.60 -14.53 2.97
CA PRO A 18 8.31 -14.19 4.37
C PRO A 18 8.25 -12.68 4.62
N LEU A 19 7.20 -11.95 4.19
CA LEU A 19 7.06 -10.51 4.51
C LEU A 19 5.62 -10.02 4.81
N LEU A 20 4.86 -10.82 5.55
CA LEU A 20 3.98 -10.33 6.63
C LEU A 20 4.65 -10.73 7.96
N PRO A 21 4.50 -9.98 9.07
CA PRO A 21 5.40 -10.10 10.21
C PRO A 21 5.30 -11.47 10.92
N TYR A 22 6.43 -12.20 10.83
CA TYR A 22 6.90 -13.37 11.61
C TYR A 22 6.45 -14.79 11.22
N SER A 23 7.43 -15.57 10.76
CA SER A 23 7.60 -17.02 10.98
C SER A 23 9.12 -17.24 11.15
N ILE A 24 9.74 -17.88 12.14
CA ILE A 24 9.38 -18.77 13.26
C ILE A 24 10.49 -18.58 14.31
N ILE A 25 10.17 -18.41 15.60
CA ILE A 25 11.07 -18.85 16.68
C ILE A 25 10.81 -20.34 16.86
N SER A 26 11.85 -21.13 16.64
CA SER A 26 11.81 -22.59 16.76
C SER A 26 11.30 -23.02 18.14
N GLU A 27 10.18 -23.72 18.16
CA GLU A 27 9.77 -24.57 19.28
C GLU A 27 10.80 -25.70 19.46
N LYS A 28 11.75 -25.50 20.36
CA LYS A 28 12.45 -26.62 21.01
C LYS A 28 12.51 -26.39 22.51
N THR A 29 11.37 -26.57 23.19
CA THR A 29 11.40 -27.04 24.58
C THR A 29 10.04 -27.58 25.02
N LYS A 30 10.00 -28.90 25.20
CA LYS A 30 9.33 -29.69 26.28
C LYS A 30 8.51 -30.87 25.73
N LYS A 31 9.12 -32.06 25.77
CA LYS A 31 8.41 -33.31 26.09
C LYS A 31 9.21 -34.10 27.14
N PRO A 32 8.54 -34.86 28.02
CA PRO A 32 9.12 -35.34 29.28
C PRO A 32 10.03 -36.55 29.11
N ARG A 33 10.96 -36.68 30.05
CA ARG A 33 11.96 -37.76 30.15
C ARG A 33 11.31 -39.13 30.37
N LEU A 34 11.65 -40.09 29.52
CA LEU A 34 11.66 -41.51 29.86
C LEU A 34 13.09 -42.04 29.66
N ARG A 35 13.69 -42.50 30.77
CA ARG A 35 14.99 -43.16 30.80
C ARG A 35 14.86 -44.58 30.24
N LEU A 36 15.76 -44.99 29.36
CA LEU A 36 16.32 -46.35 29.40
C LEU A 36 17.75 -46.34 28.84
N ARG A 37 18.50 -47.37 29.22
CA ARG A 37 19.96 -47.40 29.42
C ARG A 37 20.80 -47.53 28.15
N SER A 38 22.06 -47.16 28.35
CA SER A 38 23.25 -47.32 27.51
C SER A 38 23.45 -48.71 26.87
N LEU A 39 23.97 -48.73 25.64
CA LEU A 39 24.93 -49.73 25.15
C LEU A 39 25.88 -49.04 24.14
N PHE A 40 27.17 -48.95 24.51
CA PHE A 40 28.44 -48.90 23.73
C PHE A 40 28.46 -48.26 22.31
N GLY A 41 29.47 -47.51 21.85
CA GLY A 41 30.85 -47.29 22.27
C GLY A 41 31.64 -46.62 21.13
N HIS A 42 32.74 -45.95 21.47
CA HIS A 42 33.70 -45.26 20.60
C HIS A 42 34.21 -46.06 19.39
N CYS A 43 34.31 -45.42 18.19
CA CYS A 43 35.44 -45.50 17.21
C CYS A 43 35.08 -45.13 15.73
N HIS A 44 34.50 -43.95 15.44
CA HIS A 44 34.31 -43.48 14.04
C HIS A 44 35.21 -42.32 13.58
N TYR A 45 36.08 -41.78 14.44
CA TYR A 45 36.90 -40.60 14.11
C TYR A 45 38.07 -40.87 13.15
N ARG A 46 38.52 -42.13 13.02
CA ARG A 46 39.72 -42.47 12.23
C ARG A 46 39.43 -42.72 10.74
N ARG A 47 38.17 -43.00 10.37
CA ARG A 47 37.74 -43.21 8.97
C ARG A 47 37.36 -41.90 8.28
N VAL A 48 36.85 -40.91 9.01
CA VAL A 48 36.48 -39.61 8.43
C VAL A 48 37.72 -38.81 8.00
N PHE A 49 38.83 -38.94 8.73
CA PHE A 49 40.07 -38.22 8.43
C PHE A 49 40.78 -38.73 7.16
N THR A 50 40.71 -40.04 6.87
CA THR A 50 41.32 -40.63 5.67
C THR A 50 40.58 -40.27 4.38
N TRP A 51 39.26 -40.07 4.43
CA TRP A 51 38.49 -39.65 3.26
C TRP A 51 38.68 -38.17 2.90
N LEU A 52 38.91 -37.30 3.91
CA LEU A 52 39.16 -35.87 3.68
C LEU A 52 40.50 -35.60 2.96
N ILE A 53 41.55 -36.38 3.26
CA ILE A 53 42.86 -36.24 2.59
C ILE A 53 42.78 -36.70 1.12
N GLY A 54 42.02 -37.77 0.83
CA GLY A 54 41.83 -38.27 -0.53
C GLY A 54 41.08 -37.30 -1.46
N ILE A 55 40.09 -36.58 -0.92
CA ILE A 55 39.29 -35.62 -1.70
C ILE A 55 40.10 -34.34 -2.01
N ALA A 56 40.92 -33.87 -1.07
CA ALA A 56 41.75 -32.68 -1.29
C ALA A 56 42.81 -32.87 -2.39
N PHE A 57 43.34 -34.09 -2.56
CA PHE A 57 44.34 -34.41 -3.58
C PHE A 57 43.75 -34.51 -5.01
N LEU A 58 42.47 -34.90 -5.12
CA LEU A 58 41.74 -34.97 -6.39
C LEU A 58 41.38 -33.57 -6.93
N VAL A 59 41.06 -32.63 -6.04
CA VAL A 59 40.75 -31.24 -6.41
C VAL A 59 41.98 -30.50 -6.94
N THR A 60 43.19 -30.85 -6.50
CA THR A 60 44.43 -30.21 -6.98
C THR A 60 44.88 -30.70 -8.35
N LEU A 61 44.57 -31.95 -8.72
CA LEU A 61 44.93 -32.50 -10.04
C LEU A 61 44.06 -31.97 -11.19
N ILE A 62 42.81 -31.59 -10.90
CA ILE A 62 41.89 -31.03 -11.91
C ILE A 62 42.27 -29.59 -12.26
N PHE A 63 42.85 -28.82 -11.32
CA PHE A 63 43.19 -27.41 -11.54
C PHE A 63 44.52 -27.16 -12.28
N VAL A 64 45.37 -28.17 -12.48
CA VAL A 64 46.72 -27.95 -13.05
C VAL A 64 46.85 -28.33 -14.53
N LYS A 65 45.88 -29.05 -15.13
CA LYS A 65 46.13 -29.71 -16.43
C LYS A 65 45.32 -29.31 -17.66
N SER A 66 44.60 -28.18 -17.69
CA SER A 66 44.13 -27.70 -19.00
C SER A 66 43.91 -26.20 -19.09
N ARG A 67 44.98 -25.53 -19.54
CA ARG A 67 45.01 -24.15 -20.03
C ARG A 67 45.73 -24.19 -21.38
N LYS A 68 45.27 -23.36 -22.34
CA LYS A 68 45.78 -23.02 -23.72
C LYS A 68 44.96 -23.64 -24.86
N SER A 69 44.64 -22.97 -25.98
CA SER A 69 44.84 -21.60 -26.49
C SER A 69 44.10 -21.51 -27.83
N GLY A 70 43.60 -20.32 -28.22
CA GLY A 70 43.12 -20.05 -29.58
C GLY A 70 42.73 -18.58 -29.77
N TYR A 71 43.60 -17.80 -30.42
CA TYR A 71 43.46 -16.38 -30.74
C TYR A 71 42.65 -16.17 -32.04
N GLY A 72 41.85 -15.10 -32.10
CA GLY A 72 41.28 -14.55 -33.33
C GLY A 72 40.65 -13.17 -33.03
N GLY A 73 41.28 -12.10 -33.51
CA GLY A 73 40.90 -10.71 -33.21
C GLY A 73 39.79 -10.16 -34.11
N TYR A 74 39.06 -9.17 -33.61
CA TYR A 74 38.29 -8.21 -34.42
C TYR A 74 38.26 -6.82 -33.75
N ASN A 75 38.20 -5.82 -34.62
CA ASN A 75 38.43 -4.39 -34.39
C ASN A 75 37.40 -3.68 -33.47
N ILE A 76 37.90 -2.61 -32.86
CA ILE A 76 37.17 -1.60 -32.10
C ILE A 76 36.33 -0.75 -33.05
N GLY A 77 35.01 -0.70 -32.81
CA GLY A 77 34.04 0.20 -33.42
C GLY A 77 32.97 0.56 -32.40
N GLY A 78 32.62 1.84 -32.28
CA GLY A 78 31.91 2.47 -31.17
C GLY A 78 30.59 1.82 -30.77
N THR A 79 30.34 1.80 -29.45
CA THR A 79 29.10 1.36 -28.82
C THR A 79 27.96 2.32 -29.14
N ARG A 80 27.10 1.89 -30.07
CA ARG A 80 25.76 2.44 -30.33
C ARG A 80 24.88 2.16 -29.09
N THR A 81 24.25 3.20 -28.56
CA THR A 81 23.14 3.13 -27.61
C THR A 81 22.03 2.26 -28.21
N GLN A 82 21.57 1.24 -27.47
CA GLN A 82 20.52 0.31 -27.91
C GLN A 82 19.14 0.79 -27.47
N GLU A 83 18.21 0.79 -28.42
CA GLU A 83 16.89 1.45 -28.43
C GLU A 83 15.80 0.71 -27.61
N PRO A 84 14.60 1.32 -27.39
CA PRO A 84 13.50 0.76 -26.57
C PRO A 84 12.97 -0.58 -27.10
N VAL A 85 12.08 -1.32 -26.41
CA VAL A 85 11.38 -2.49 -27.00
C VAL A 85 9.96 -2.59 -26.46
N ALA A 86 8.98 -2.63 -27.37
CA ALA A 86 7.56 -2.79 -27.13
C ALA A 86 7.12 -4.26 -27.07
N THR A 87 6.17 -4.60 -26.19
CA THR A 87 5.49 -5.91 -26.22
C THR A 87 4.15 -5.75 -26.95
N ALA A 88 3.94 -6.40 -28.09
CA ALA A 88 2.70 -6.32 -28.85
C ALA A 88 1.97 -7.68 -28.94
N THR A 89 0.68 -7.68 -28.63
CA THR A 89 -0.23 -8.79 -28.94
C THR A 89 -0.72 -8.59 -30.37
N VAL A 90 -0.34 -9.47 -31.31
CA VAL A 90 -0.80 -9.39 -32.71
C VAL A 90 -1.98 -10.34 -32.89
N ILE A 91 -3.03 -9.86 -33.53
CA ILE A 91 -4.20 -10.67 -33.90
C ILE A 91 -3.89 -11.28 -35.27
N ASN A 92 -3.99 -12.61 -35.40
CA ASN A 92 -3.81 -13.26 -36.70
C ASN A 92 -4.96 -12.90 -37.68
N THR A 93 -4.81 -13.29 -38.94
CA THR A 93 -5.82 -13.07 -40.01
C THR A 93 -7.20 -13.67 -39.70
N ASN A 94 -7.32 -14.53 -38.68
CA ASN A 94 -8.56 -15.15 -38.23
C ASN A 94 -9.17 -14.49 -36.98
N GLY A 95 -8.57 -13.41 -36.46
CA GLY A 95 -9.08 -12.73 -35.26
C GLY A 95 -8.57 -13.30 -33.93
N GLU A 96 -7.61 -14.22 -33.93
CA GLU A 96 -7.08 -14.83 -32.70
C GLU A 96 -5.86 -14.07 -32.17
N PRO A 97 -5.80 -13.76 -30.86
CA PRO A 97 -4.63 -13.13 -30.25
C PRO A 97 -3.45 -14.11 -30.20
N VAL A 98 -2.38 -13.79 -30.93
CA VAL A 98 -1.09 -14.46 -30.84
C VAL A 98 -0.16 -13.55 -30.03
N VAL A 99 0.24 -14.00 -28.84
CA VAL A 99 1.28 -13.31 -28.08
C VAL A 99 2.61 -13.62 -28.77
N MET A 100 3.21 -12.59 -29.35
CA MET A 100 4.60 -12.67 -29.82
C MET A 100 5.53 -12.26 -28.68
N LEU A 101 6.56 -13.08 -28.44
CA LEU A 101 7.76 -12.64 -27.75
C LEU A 101 8.65 -11.95 -28.82
N THR A 102 8.51 -10.65 -29.05
CA THR A 102 9.36 -9.96 -30.05
C THR A 102 10.70 -9.51 -29.45
N GLY A 103 11.73 -9.61 -30.28
CA GLY A 103 13.12 -9.17 -30.04
C GLY A 103 13.32 -7.66 -30.14
N ASP A 104 14.60 -7.25 -30.14
CA ASP A 104 15.08 -5.86 -30.01
C ASP A 104 14.52 -4.90 -31.10
N MET A 105 14.35 -3.60 -30.78
CA MET A 105 14.02 -2.57 -31.78
C MET A 105 15.29 -2.14 -32.54
N ASP A 106 15.13 -1.91 -33.83
CA ASP A 106 16.11 -1.31 -34.74
C ASP A 106 16.16 0.22 -34.60
N GLY A 107 17.33 0.76 -34.98
CA GLY A 107 17.92 2.08 -34.72
C GLY A 107 17.14 3.35 -35.16
N ASP A 108 15.85 3.20 -35.44
CA ASP A 108 14.97 4.18 -36.06
C ASP A 108 13.53 4.11 -35.50
N GLY A 109 13.35 3.44 -34.34
CA GLY A 109 12.10 3.45 -33.59
C GLY A 109 10.92 2.75 -34.28
N LYS A 110 11.18 1.87 -35.26
CA LYS A 110 10.18 0.96 -35.81
C LYS A 110 10.19 -0.34 -35.02
N LEU A 111 9.01 -0.97 -34.93
CA LEU A 111 8.94 -2.35 -34.44
C LEU A 111 9.66 -3.20 -35.49
N GLU A 112 10.66 -4.00 -35.11
CA GLU A 112 11.09 -5.12 -35.94
C GLU A 112 9.87 -6.04 -36.06
N THR A 113 9.07 -5.83 -37.10
CA THR A 113 8.02 -6.77 -37.46
C THR A 113 8.76 -8.03 -37.85
N VAL A 114 8.72 -9.04 -36.98
CA VAL A 114 9.06 -10.41 -37.37
C VAL A 114 8.36 -10.65 -38.71
N PRO A 115 9.12 -10.91 -39.80
CA PRO A 115 8.53 -11.14 -41.11
C PRO A 115 7.41 -12.18 -40.98
N GLU A 116 6.29 -12.01 -41.69
CA GLU A 116 5.13 -12.93 -41.65
C GLU A 116 5.53 -14.41 -41.90
N ASP A 117 6.72 -14.62 -42.44
CA ASP A 117 7.39 -15.85 -42.81
C ASP A 117 8.28 -16.49 -41.70
N GLU A 118 8.49 -15.84 -40.55
CA GLU A 118 9.10 -16.51 -39.38
C GLU A 118 8.01 -17.24 -38.56
N TYR A 119 7.73 -18.48 -38.97
CA TYR A 119 6.72 -19.32 -38.33
C TYR A 119 7.03 -19.52 -36.84
N VAL A 120 6.26 -18.86 -35.96
CA VAL A 120 6.12 -19.27 -34.55
C VAL A 120 5.76 -20.76 -34.56
N THR A 121 6.67 -21.59 -34.07
CA THR A 121 6.52 -23.05 -34.09
C THR A 121 5.25 -23.46 -33.34
N ALA A 122 4.67 -24.60 -33.70
CA ALA A 122 3.50 -25.13 -32.99
C ALA A 122 3.76 -25.29 -31.49
N ASP A 123 4.99 -25.64 -31.12
CA ASP A 123 5.44 -25.76 -29.73
C ASP A 123 5.45 -24.41 -29.01
N GLN A 124 5.93 -23.34 -29.64
CA GLN A 124 5.90 -21.98 -29.08
C GLN A 124 4.48 -21.46 -28.90
N LYS A 125 3.56 -21.72 -29.86
CA LYS A 125 2.15 -21.35 -29.72
C LYS A 125 1.50 -22.08 -28.55
N LYS A 126 1.81 -23.37 -28.39
CA LYS A 126 1.33 -24.18 -27.27
C LYS A 126 1.88 -23.67 -25.94
N GLU A 127 3.17 -23.36 -25.87
CA GLU A 127 3.80 -22.79 -24.68
C GLU A 127 3.16 -21.46 -24.27
N VAL A 128 2.94 -20.57 -25.24
CA VAL A 128 2.24 -19.29 -25.03
C VAL A 128 0.81 -19.50 -24.54
N ALA A 129 0.06 -20.41 -25.14
CA ALA A 129 -1.31 -20.72 -24.71
C ALA A 129 -1.35 -21.29 -23.28
N GLU A 130 -0.43 -22.19 -22.95
CA GLU A 130 -0.28 -22.71 -21.58
C GLU A 130 0.14 -21.63 -20.58
N GLN A 131 0.98 -20.67 -21.00
CA GLN A 131 1.35 -19.53 -20.18
C GLN A 131 0.17 -18.57 -19.97
N LEU A 132 -0.59 -18.23 -21.01
CA LEU A 132 -1.79 -17.39 -20.91
C LEU A 132 -2.88 -18.03 -20.07
N GLN A 133 -3.04 -19.35 -20.12
CA GLN A 133 -3.95 -20.06 -19.24
C GLN A 133 -3.55 -19.92 -17.76
N LYS A 134 -2.25 -19.87 -17.47
CA LYS A 134 -1.72 -19.68 -16.11
C LYS A 134 -1.62 -18.21 -15.69
N MET A 135 -1.43 -17.32 -16.66
CA MET A 135 -1.18 -15.88 -16.48
C MET A 135 -1.97 -15.07 -17.52
N PRO A 136 -3.31 -14.98 -17.38
CA PRO A 136 -4.16 -14.37 -18.41
C PRO A 136 -3.84 -12.91 -18.71
N TRP A 137 -3.28 -12.18 -17.75
CA TRP A 137 -2.91 -10.78 -17.89
C TRP A 137 -1.77 -10.53 -18.90
N LEU A 138 -1.00 -11.55 -19.29
CA LEU A 138 0.06 -11.40 -20.29
C LEU A 138 -0.46 -11.05 -21.69
N ARG A 139 -1.77 -11.21 -21.93
CA ARG A 139 -2.42 -10.77 -23.18
C ARG A 139 -2.44 -9.24 -23.34
N PHE A 140 -2.28 -8.50 -22.24
CA PHE A 140 -2.28 -7.04 -22.24
C PHE A 140 -0.85 -6.51 -22.34
N PRO A 141 -0.58 -5.55 -23.26
CA PRO A 141 0.76 -5.01 -23.45
C PRO A 141 1.19 -4.17 -22.25
N HIS A 142 2.50 -4.08 -22.01
CA HIS A 142 3.05 -3.23 -20.94
C HIS A 142 2.87 -1.74 -21.24
N LEU A 143 2.81 -0.95 -20.16
CA LEU A 143 2.79 0.51 -20.21
C LEU A 143 4.17 1.07 -19.86
N ASP A 144 4.74 1.84 -20.79
CA ASP A 144 6.08 2.38 -20.69
C ASP A 144 6.10 3.81 -20.14
N GLY A 145 4.98 4.54 -20.24
CA GLY A 145 4.88 5.94 -19.88
C GLY A 145 5.09 6.25 -18.38
N TYR A 146 5.05 5.25 -17.50
CA TYR A 146 5.46 5.41 -16.10
C TYR A 146 6.96 5.63 -15.92
N PHE A 147 7.76 5.25 -16.91
CA PHE A 147 9.22 5.28 -16.86
C PHE A 147 9.81 6.45 -17.66
N HIS A 148 9.00 7.47 -17.92
CA HIS A 148 9.46 8.72 -18.52
C HIS A 148 9.85 9.74 -17.44
N GLY A 149 10.87 10.53 -17.76
CA GLY A 149 11.54 11.43 -16.83
C GLY A 149 11.37 12.92 -17.11
N LEU A 150 12.15 13.72 -16.41
CA LEU A 150 12.06 15.17 -16.38
C LEU A 150 12.17 15.87 -17.74
N ARG A 151 12.85 15.26 -18.72
CA ARG A 151 13.04 15.85 -20.06
C ARG A 151 11.80 15.76 -20.93
N THR A 152 10.80 14.97 -20.57
CA THR A 152 9.59 14.77 -21.37
C THR A 152 8.37 15.43 -20.74
N ILE A 153 8.56 16.28 -19.73
CA ILE A 153 7.47 17.00 -19.06
C ILE A 153 6.76 17.92 -20.05
N VAL A 154 5.43 17.80 -20.09
CA VAL A 154 4.52 18.67 -20.83
C VAL A 154 3.45 19.23 -19.90
N PRO A 155 2.81 20.37 -20.23
CA PRO A 155 1.60 20.81 -19.55
C PRO A 155 0.52 19.72 -19.59
N LYS A 156 -0.27 19.55 -18.52
CA LYS A 156 -1.33 18.53 -18.46
C LYS A 156 -2.34 18.64 -19.60
N THR A 157 -2.64 19.85 -20.07
CA THR A 157 -3.51 20.11 -21.23
C THR A 157 -2.95 19.58 -22.56
N SER A 158 -1.64 19.33 -22.62
CA SER A 158 -0.92 18.81 -23.80
C SER A 158 -0.53 17.34 -23.65
N LEU A 159 -0.82 16.73 -22.49
CA LEU A 159 -0.55 15.31 -22.26
C LEU A 159 -1.38 14.46 -23.22
N GLN A 160 -0.70 13.60 -23.96
CA GLN A 160 -1.35 12.46 -24.62
C GLN A 160 -1.02 11.21 -23.79
N PRO A 161 -1.95 10.71 -22.95
CA PRO A 161 -1.67 9.57 -22.10
C PRO A 161 -1.51 8.29 -22.94
N GLU A 162 -0.59 7.42 -22.55
CA GLU A 162 -0.49 6.08 -23.14
C GLU A 162 -1.69 5.21 -22.78
N TYR A 163 -2.24 5.41 -21.58
CA TYR A 163 -3.42 4.71 -21.09
C TYR A 163 -4.23 5.58 -20.14
N PRO A 164 -5.57 5.57 -20.23
CA PRO A 164 -6.40 4.99 -21.29
C PRO A 164 -6.21 5.76 -22.61
N ASN A 165 -6.12 5.05 -23.74
CA ASN A 165 -6.00 5.60 -25.09
C ASN A 165 -6.69 4.70 -26.13
N VAL A 166 -7.81 5.16 -26.69
CA VAL A 166 -8.59 4.38 -27.65
C VAL A 166 -8.14 4.55 -29.10
N THR A 167 -7.24 5.50 -29.36
CA THR A 167 -6.80 5.85 -30.72
C THR A 167 -5.52 5.12 -31.08
N GLU A 168 -4.57 5.06 -30.14
CA GLU A 168 -3.26 4.44 -30.33
C GLU A 168 -3.09 3.28 -29.36
N LYS A 169 -2.54 2.17 -29.86
CA LYS A 169 -2.28 0.99 -29.03
C LYS A 169 -0.97 1.16 -28.27
N ALA A 170 -1.01 0.87 -26.98
CA ALA A 170 0.19 0.78 -26.16
C ALA A 170 1.10 -0.39 -26.58
N PRO A 171 2.42 -0.29 -26.35
CA PRO A 171 3.10 0.89 -25.82
C PRO A 171 3.29 1.98 -26.88
N LEU A 172 3.31 3.23 -26.44
CA LEU A 172 3.58 4.37 -27.33
C LEU A 172 5.09 4.52 -27.59
N PRO A 173 5.49 5.09 -28.75
CA PRO A 173 6.90 5.39 -29.01
C PRO A 173 7.47 6.35 -27.97
N SER A 174 8.79 6.36 -27.82
CA SER A 174 9.45 7.28 -26.90
C SER A 174 9.11 8.74 -27.24
N PRO A 175 8.68 9.55 -26.27
CA PRO A 175 8.29 10.92 -26.52
C PRO A 175 9.51 11.78 -26.86
N ALA A 176 9.27 12.88 -27.58
CA ALA A 176 10.29 13.89 -27.83
C ALA A 176 10.86 14.43 -26.50
N MET A 177 12.19 14.49 -26.41
CA MET A 177 12.89 14.98 -25.24
C MET A 177 13.21 16.46 -25.40
N ASN A 178 13.01 17.23 -24.34
CA ASN A 178 13.45 18.61 -24.27
C ASN A 178 14.92 18.65 -23.84
N ASP A 179 15.68 19.58 -24.42
CA ASP A 179 17.06 19.86 -24.02
C ASP A 179 17.13 20.49 -22.62
N HIS A 180 16.06 21.18 -22.20
CA HIS A 180 15.98 21.88 -20.93
C HIS A 180 15.07 21.15 -19.95
N VAL A 181 15.63 20.72 -18.83
CA VAL A 181 14.86 20.20 -17.70
C VAL A 181 14.19 21.37 -16.95
N PRO A 182 12.85 21.34 -16.76
CA PRO A 182 12.16 22.38 -15.98
C PRO A 182 12.71 22.46 -14.55
N LYS A 183 12.60 23.62 -13.89
CA LYS A 183 12.95 23.73 -12.47
C LYS A 183 11.76 23.36 -11.57
N PRO A 184 11.98 22.62 -10.47
CA PRO A 184 10.93 22.35 -9.51
C PRO A 184 10.48 23.64 -8.81
N LYS A 185 9.21 23.68 -8.41
CA LYS A 185 8.59 24.80 -7.69
C LYS A 185 7.99 24.32 -6.38
N LYS A 186 7.86 25.24 -5.42
CA LYS A 186 7.16 24.97 -4.16
C LYS A 186 5.73 24.48 -4.44
N TYR A 187 5.39 23.39 -3.80
CA TYR A 187 4.09 22.74 -3.86
C TYR A 187 3.38 22.89 -2.51
N SER A 188 2.25 23.59 -2.51
CA SER A 188 1.48 23.85 -1.29
C SER A 188 0.00 23.52 -1.51
N PRO A 189 -0.49 22.39 -0.96
CA PRO A 189 -1.91 22.02 -1.01
C PRO A 189 -2.74 22.58 0.16
N TYR A 190 -2.10 23.31 1.07
CA TYR A 190 -2.74 23.87 2.26
C TYR A 190 -3.66 25.05 1.92
N GLU A 191 -4.80 25.14 2.61
CA GLU A 191 -5.68 26.30 2.52
C GLU A 191 -5.00 27.52 3.13
N GLN A 192 -5.08 28.66 2.44
CA GLN A 192 -4.52 29.91 2.97
C GLN A 192 -5.32 30.33 4.20
N SER A 193 -4.64 30.41 5.35
CA SER A 193 -5.22 30.86 6.61
C SER A 193 -4.33 31.93 7.22
N THR A 194 -4.91 33.11 7.48
CA THR A 194 -4.25 34.20 8.20
C THR A 194 -4.17 33.95 9.71
N ASP A 195 -4.93 32.98 10.21
CA ASP A 195 -5.03 32.62 11.63
C ASP A 195 -4.01 31.54 12.05
N MET A 196 -3.45 30.80 11.09
CA MET A 196 -2.46 29.75 11.37
C MET A 196 -1.10 30.35 11.75
N LYS A 197 -0.54 29.91 12.87
CA LYS A 197 0.81 30.26 13.31
C LYS A 197 1.84 29.32 12.68
N THR A 198 2.96 29.88 12.22
CA THR A 198 4.10 29.15 11.66
C THR A 198 4.64 28.14 12.67
N CYS A 199 4.92 26.93 12.20
CA CYS A 199 5.53 25.85 12.97
C CYS A 199 7.00 25.64 12.58
N TYR A 200 7.79 25.18 13.55
CA TYR A 200 9.25 25.09 13.45
C TYR A 200 9.73 23.70 13.85
N LEU A 201 10.87 23.28 13.30
CA LEU A 201 11.50 22.00 13.63
C LEU A 201 12.27 22.05 14.95
N ASP A 202 12.59 23.25 15.44
CA ASP A 202 13.38 23.46 16.66
C ASP A 202 12.65 24.33 17.69
N SER A 203 12.98 24.13 18.97
CA SER A 203 12.39 24.87 20.09
C SER A 203 12.76 26.37 20.10
N LYS A 204 13.87 26.75 19.46
CA LYS A 204 14.31 28.15 19.32
C LYS A 204 13.57 28.88 18.19
N LYS A 205 12.70 28.20 17.44
CA LYS A 205 11.92 28.75 16.33
C LYS A 205 12.80 29.38 15.24
N THR A 206 13.88 28.70 14.90
CA THR A 206 14.87 29.17 13.91
C THR A 206 14.74 28.46 12.57
N VAL A 207 14.27 27.21 12.55
CA VAL A 207 14.14 26.38 11.35
C VAL A 207 12.66 26.15 11.06
N PRO A 208 12.05 26.86 10.09
CA PRO A 208 10.65 26.64 9.75
C PRO A 208 10.43 25.27 9.09
N ALA A 209 9.22 24.76 9.21
CA ALA A 209 8.79 23.53 8.52
C ALA A 209 8.97 23.65 6.99
N PRO A 210 9.78 22.78 6.34
CA PRO A 210 10.11 22.92 4.93
C PRO A 210 8.90 22.75 4.00
N ASP A 211 8.98 23.40 2.85
CA ASP A 211 8.03 23.24 1.74
C ASP A 211 8.32 21.96 0.95
N LEU A 212 7.27 21.32 0.42
CA LEU A 212 7.37 20.28 -0.60
C LEU A 212 7.61 20.93 -1.97
N TYR A 213 8.24 20.22 -2.91
CA TYR A 213 8.48 20.70 -4.26
C TYR A 213 7.91 19.75 -5.32
N ALA A 214 7.50 20.28 -6.46
CA ALA A 214 6.99 19.53 -7.61
C ALA A 214 7.37 20.23 -8.92
N TYR A 215 7.32 19.48 -10.01
CA TYR A 215 7.44 20.04 -11.36
C TYR A 215 6.06 20.36 -11.91
N ASN A 216 5.92 21.51 -12.57
CA ASN A 216 4.69 21.88 -13.26
C ASN A 216 4.59 21.08 -14.57
N GLY A 217 3.52 20.32 -14.74
CA GLY A 217 3.37 19.37 -15.84
C GLY A 217 3.68 17.94 -15.43
N VAL A 218 3.53 17.04 -16.39
CA VAL A 218 3.72 15.59 -16.22
C VAL A 218 4.45 15.03 -17.44
N PRO A 219 5.23 13.94 -17.31
CA PRO A 219 5.89 13.34 -18.47
C PRO A 219 4.89 12.97 -19.56
N GLN A 220 5.24 13.25 -20.81
CA GLN A 220 4.45 12.85 -21.97
C GLN A 220 4.25 11.33 -21.96
N HIS A 221 3.06 10.89 -22.36
CA HIS A 221 2.62 9.49 -22.31
C HIS A 221 2.41 8.91 -20.91
N MET A 222 2.60 9.67 -19.82
CA MET A 222 2.30 9.17 -18.48
C MET A 222 0.84 8.68 -18.38
N PRO A 223 0.60 7.40 -18.04
CA PRO A 223 -0.74 6.87 -17.93
C PRO A 223 -1.56 7.55 -16.85
N ASP A 224 -2.84 7.80 -17.12
CA ASP A 224 -3.88 8.12 -16.14
C ASP A 224 -4.29 6.85 -15.36
N PRO A 225 -4.83 6.99 -14.14
CA PRO A 225 -5.26 5.84 -13.36
C PRO A 225 -6.39 5.09 -14.07
N ALA A 226 -6.29 3.77 -14.10
CA ALA A 226 -7.33 2.90 -14.67
C ALA A 226 -8.54 2.80 -13.73
N ILE A 227 -8.27 2.85 -12.42
CA ILE A 227 -9.24 2.71 -11.34
C ILE A 227 -9.12 3.95 -10.44
N GLY A 228 -10.25 4.51 -10.03
CA GLY A 228 -10.30 5.73 -9.24
C GLY A 228 -9.92 7.00 -10.01
N SER A 229 -9.89 8.15 -9.33
CA SER A 229 -9.76 9.44 -10.03
C SER A 229 -9.17 10.55 -9.15
N TYR A 230 -8.19 11.27 -9.72
CA TYR A 230 -7.66 12.50 -9.13
C TYR A 230 -8.73 13.59 -9.05
N LYS A 231 -9.39 13.85 -10.19
CA LYS A 231 -10.40 14.91 -10.34
C LYS A 231 -11.57 14.70 -9.38
N LEU A 232 -12.05 13.46 -9.25
CA LEU A 232 -13.17 13.13 -8.36
C LEU A 232 -12.87 13.48 -6.91
N LEU A 233 -11.64 13.23 -6.46
CA LEU A 233 -11.21 13.49 -5.09
C LEU A 233 -10.70 14.92 -4.89
N GLY A 234 -10.53 15.72 -5.95
CA GLY A 234 -9.93 17.05 -5.85
C GLY A 234 -8.43 17.00 -5.54
N LEU A 235 -7.76 15.95 -5.99
CA LEU A 235 -6.30 15.83 -5.99
C LEU A 235 -5.73 16.45 -7.27
N ARG A 236 -4.59 17.13 -7.17
CA ARG A 236 -3.90 17.65 -8.36
C ARG A 236 -3.29 16.54 -9.20
N ASP A 237 -3.53 16.61 -10.51
CA ASP A 237 -2.99 15.70 -11.52
C ASP A 237 -2.16 16.42 -12.59
N ASP A 238 -1.84 17.69 -12.37
CA ASP A 238 -1.12 18.58 -13.27
C ASP A 238 0.35 18.79 -12.89
N VAL A 239 0.84 18.05 -11.90
CA VAL A 239 2.22 18.11 -11.39
C VAL A 239 2.80 16.71 -11.20
N CYS A 240 4.12 16.60 -11.28
CA CYS A 240 4.84 15.38 -10.96
C CYS A 240 5.98 15.63 -9.96
N PHE A 241 6.40 14.56 -9.30
CA PHE A 241 7.42 14.55 -8.28
C PHE A 241 8.54 13.61 -8.71
N ASP A 242 9.78 14.10 -8.69
CA ASP A 242 10.97 13.25 -8.71
C ASP A 242 11.42 13.00 -7.27
N ARG A 243 12.39 12.09 -7.08
CA ARG A 243 12.88 11.74 -5.74
C ARG A 243 13.41 12.93 -4.95
N PHE A 244 14.04 13.92 -5.59
CA PHE A 244 14.57 15.09 -4.90
C PHE A 244 13.50 16.14 -4.61
N SER A 245 12.53 16.37 -5.48
CA SER A 245 11.42 17.27 -5.21
C SER A 245 10.53 16.71 -4.08
N ARG A 246 10.40 15.37 -4.01
CA ARG A 246 9.65 14.67 -2.96
C ARG A 246 10.37 14.58 -1.62
N TYR A 247 11.64 14.16 -1.62
CA TYR A 247 12.39 13.82 -0.39
C TYR A 247 13.62 14.68 -0.12
N GLY A 248 14.06 15.50 -1.07
CA GLY A 248 15.14 16.47 -0.87
C GLY A 248 14.88 17.44 0.29
N PRO A 249 13.66 17.96 0.49
CA PRO A 249 13.33 18.77 1.66
C PRO A 249 13.53 18.05 3.00
N TYR A 250 13.60 16.72 3.01
CA TYR A 250 13.61 15.89 4.23
C TYR A 250 14.94 15.20 4.51
N GLY A 251 15.97 15.40 3.67
CA GLY A 251 17.30 14.85 3.91
C GLY A 251 17.87 13.97 2.78
N LEU A 252 17.15 13.76 1.68
CA LEU A 252 17.68 13.02 0.52
C LEU A 252 18.74 13.86 -0.21
N GLY A 253 19.82 13.24 -0.70
CA GLY A 253 20.75 13.89 -1.64
C GLY A 253 21.89 14.68 -0.99
N TYR A 254 22.07 14.58 0.33
CA TYR A 254 23.24 15.14 1.01
C TYR A 254 23.65 14.32 2.23
N SER A 255 24.90 14.51 2.64
CA SER A 255 25.53 13.66 3.65
C SER A 255 25.03 13.91 5.06
N ARG A 256 25.19 12.94 5.97
CA ARG A 256 24.89 13.12 7.40
C ARG A 256 25.67 14.27 8.03
N ALA A 257 26.91 14.50 7.60
CA ALA A 257 27.71 15.66 8.05
C ALA A 257 27.07 17.02 7.74
N HIS A 258 26.18 17.08 6.75
CA HIS A 258 25.41 18.27 6.38
C HIS A 258 23.95 18.17 6.84
N GLY A 259 23.61 17.19 7.68
CA GLY A 259 22.25 17.00 8.21
C GLY A 259 21.35 16.01 7.48
N GLY A 260 21.84 15.42 6.38
CA GLY A 260 21.08 14.46 5.56
C GLY A 260 21.22 13.03 6.07
N LEU A 261 21.08 12.05 5.16
CA LEU A 261 21.15 10.61 5.48
C LEU A 261 22.15 9.81 4.64
N ASP A 262 22.95 10.47 3.79
CA ASP A 262 23.86 9.80 2.83
C ASP A 262 23.13 8.92 1.79
N THR A 263 21.83 9.16 1.59
CA THR A 263 20.99 8.42 0.64
C THR A 263 20.70 9.23 -0.63
N GLY A 264 20.67 8.57 -1.78
CA GLY A 264 20.43 9.20 -3.08
C GLY A 264 21.65 9.95 -3.63
N LEU A 265 22.84 9.67 -3.11
CA LEU A 265 24.12 10.20 -3.61
C LEU A 265 24.68 9.36 -4.78
N ASP A 266 24.26 8.11 -4.86
CA ASP A 266 24.63 7.09 -5.84
C ASP A 266 23.68 7.05 -7.04
N THR A 267 22.66 7.91 -7.07
CA THR A 267 21.70 8.02 -8.17
C THR A 267 22.02 9.24 -9.05
N GLU A 268 21.35 9.36 -10.20
CA GLU A 268 21.43 10.59 -11.01
C GLU A 268 20.84 11.76 -10.20
N SER A 269 21.48 12.93 -10.21
CA SER A 269 21.14 14.03 -9.30
C SER A 269 21.23 15.44 -9.91
N SER A 270 21.36 15.59 -11.24
CA SER A 270 21.58 16.90 -11.88
C SER A 270 20.48 17.92 -11.58
N GLY A 271 20.87 19.12 -11.12
CA GLY A 271 19.93 20.21 -10.86
C GLY A 271 19.07 20.05 -9.60
N ASN A 272 19.36 19.05 -8.75
CA ASN A 272 18.64 18.88 -7.48
C ASN A 272 18.96 20.01 -6.48
N GLU A 273 20.02 20.78 -6.70
CA GLU A 273 20.43 21.91 -5.86
C GLU A 273 19.35 23.00 -5.81
N ALA A 274 18.48 23.05 -6.82
CA ALA A 274 17.32 23.94 -6.86
C ALA A 274 16.37 23.75 -5.67
N ILE A 275 16.31 22.54 -5.08
CA ILE A 275 15.48 22.24 -3.92
C ILE A 275 15.93 22.99 -2.67
N TRP A 276 17.25 23.16 -2.51
CA TRP A 276 17.85 23.81 -1.32
C TRP A 276 18.33 25.24 -1.61
N ALA A 277 18.14 25.75 -2.81
CA ALA A 277 18.68 27.05 -3.22
C ALA A 277 18.16 28.22 -2.37
N GLU A 278 16.89 28.16 -1.93
CA GLU A 278 16.27 29.21 -1.12
C GLU A 278 16.41 28.98 0.39
N THR A 279 16.23 27.74 0.85
CA THR A 279 16.12 27.39 2.28
C THR A 279 17.41 26.82 2.87
N GLY A 280 18.37 26.43 2.03
CA GLY A 280 19.54 25.66 2.44
C GLY A 280 19.21 24.20 2.78
N LYS A 281 20.26 23.45 3.12
CA LYS A 281 20.14 22.08 3.62
C LYS A 281 19.79 22.12 5.11
N ILE A 282 18.75 21.38 5.51
CA ILE A 282 18.28 21.34 6.89
C ILE A 282 19.11 20.33 7.68
N ASN A 283 19.54 20.70 8.88
CA ASN A 283 20.18 19.77 9.80
C ASN A 283 19.14 19.01 10.63
N TYR A 284 18.95 17.72 10.33
CA TYR A 284 18.01 16.86 11.04
C TYR A 284 18.59 16.12 12.25
N ILE A 285 19.89 16.22 12.52
CA ILE A 285 20.56 15.43 13.57
C ILE A 285 19.90 15.60 14.94
N ASP A 286 19.57 16.85 15.30
CA ASP A 286 19.04 17.21 16.62
C ASP A 286 17.54 17.50 16.60
N VAL A 287 16.82 17.14 15.52
CA VAL A 287 15.38 17.37 15.43
C VAL A 287 14.64 16.38 16.32
N ASN A 288 13.77 16.89 17.19
CA ASN A 288 12.82 16.09 17.96
C ASN A 288 11.41 16.31 17.41
N TRP A 289 10.90 15.34 16.66
CA TRP A 289 9.59 15.47 16.01
C TRP A 289 8.43 15.51 17.01
N ALA A 290 8.56 14.91 18.19
CA ALA A 290 7.54 14.98 19.23
C ALA A 290 7.39 16.40 19.78
N GLU A 291 8.52 17.03 20.11
CA GLU A 291 8.52 18.43 20.56
C GLU A 291 8.04 19.39 19.47
N ALA A 292 8.44 19.16 18.21
CA ALA A 292 8.05 20.00 17.09
C ALA A 292 6.53 19.94 16.82
N GLN A 293 5.94 18.75 16.79
CA GLN A 293 4.48 18.59 16.66
C GLN A 293 3.73 19.22 17.84
N GLU A 294 4.17 18.99 19.06
CA GLU A 294 3.52 19.50 20.27
C GLU A 294 3.60 21.04 20.36
N ALA A 295 4.75 21.63 20.04
CA ALA A 295 4.90 23.08 19.97
C ALA A 295 4.01 23.70 18.88
N CYS A 296 3.90 23.04 17.73
CA CYS A 296 3.03 23.45 16.63
C CYS A 296 1.55 23.44 17.03
N TYR A 297 1.09 22.34 17.66
CA TYR A 297 -0.27 22.24 18.19
C TYR A 297 -0.54 23.32 19.25
N LYS A 298 0.35 23.48 20.24
CA LYS A 298 0.19 24.51 21.27
C LYS A 298 0.05 25.91 20.69
N ALA A 299 0.85 26.25 19.68
CA ALA A 299 0.78 27.54 19.00
C ALA A 299 -0.52 27.77 18.21
N ASN A 300 -1.19 26.69 17.79
CA ASN A 300 -2.40 26.70 16.96
C ASN A 300 -3.64 26.17 17.70
N LYS A 301 -3.56 25.98 19.03
CA LYS A 301 -4.57 25.30 19.84
C LYS A 301 -5.96 25.93 19.73
N HIS A 302 -6.02 27.24 19.49
CA HIS A 302 -7.27 28.00 19.35
C HIS A 302 -8.15 27.50 18.19
N ARG A 303 -7.56 26.89 17.15
CA ARG A 303 -8.25 26.37 15.96
C ARG A 303 -8.99 25.05 16.18
N PHE A 304 -8.67 24.33 17.27
CA PHE A 304 -9.10 22.95 17.47
C PHE A 304 -10.08 22.77 18.63
N LYS A 305 -10.98 21.79 18.49
CA LYS A 305 -11.82 21.28 19.58
C LYS A 305 -10.94 20.82 20.74
N GLN A 306 -11.43 20.99 21.96
CA GLN A 306 -10.71 20.63 23.18
C GLN A 306 -11.48 19.56 23.94
N VAL A 307 -10.76 18.78 24.74
CA VAL A 307 -11.37 17.82 25.67
C VAL A 307 -11.93 18.60 26.86
N SER A 308 -13.19 18.37 27.20
CA SER A 308 -13.82 18.94 28.40
C SER A 308 -13.19 18.31 29.65
N PRO A 309 -12.73 19.13 30.62
CA PRO A 309 -12.25 18.63 31.91
C PRO A 309 -13.32 17.85 32.69
N GLU A 310 -14.60 18.17 32.49
CA GLU A 310 -15.73 17.59 33.21
C GLU A 310 -16.11 16.22 32.67
N THR A 311 -16.28 16.09 31.34
CA THR A 311 -16.73 14.83 30.72
C THR A 311 -15.57 13.94 30.29
N GLN A 312 -14.35 14.48 30.20
CA GLN A 312 -13.19 13.83 29.57
C GLN A 312 -13.42 13.46 28.10
N GLU A 313 -14.39 14.11 27.46
CA GLU A 313 -14.76 13.90 26.05
C GLU A 313 -14.47 15.14 25.21
N LEU A 314 -14.32 14.95 23.91
CA LEU A 314 -14.12 16.04 22.97
C LEU A 314 -15.38 16.91 22.89
N GLN A 315 -15.22 18.23 22.98
CA GLN A 315 -16.35 19.16 22.94
C GLN A 315 -17.16 19.04 21.64
N GLU A 316 -18.41 18.62 21.78
CA GLU A 316 -19.39 18.57 20.68
C GLU A 316 -19.98 19.95 20.37
N GLY A 317 -20.53 20.12 19.16
CA GLY A 317 -21.19 21.37 18.73
C GLY A 317 -20.28 22.59 18.52
N SER A 318 -18.97 22.46 18.73
CA SER A 318 -18.00 23.51 18.44
C SER A 318 -17.80 23.69 16.92
N THR A 319 -17.69 24.94 16.46
CA THR A 319 -17.31 25.28 15.08
C THR A 319 -15.82 25.05 14.78
N LYS A 320 -15.03 24.69 15.80
CA LYS A 320 -13.59 24.40 15.66
C LYS A 320 -13.35 23.07 14.97
N LYS A 321 -12.16 22.91 14.39
CA LYS A 321 -11.76 21.66 13.72
C LYS A 321 -11.49 20.55 14.75
N GLY A 322 -11.92 19.33 14.43
CA GLY A 322 -11.41 18.13 15.10
C GLY A 322 -9.98 17.84 14.69
N ARG A 323 -9.17 17.28 15.61
CA ARG A 323 -7.84 16.79 15.28
C ARG A 323 -7.88 15.34 14.85
N ILE A 324 -6.89 14.94 14.06
CA ILE A 324 -6.77 13.58 13.53
C ILE A 324 -5.44 12.97 13.95
N ALA A 325 -5.46 11.77 14.53
CA ALA A 325 -4.24 11.00 14.75
C ALA A 325 -3.91 10.18 13.51
N VAL A 326 -2.63 10.11 13.14
CA VAL A 326 -2.12 9.11 12.19
C VAL A 326 -1.25 8.13 12.94
N VAL A 327 -1.74 6.92 13.11
CA VAL A 327 -1.13 5.89 13.94
C VAL A 327 -0.43 4.89 13.02
N VAL A 328 0.88 4.96 12.98
CA VAL A 328 1.73 4.03 12.24
C VAL A 328 2.04 2.83 13.13
N ARG A 329 1.68 1.63 12.68
CA ARG A 329 1.94 0.40 13.45
C ARG A 329 3.36 -0.08 13.21
N THR A 330 4.18 -0.13 14.25
CA THR A 330 5.56 -0.64 14.20
C THR A 330 5.75 -1.82 15.17
N TYR A 331 6.95 -2.39 15.20
CA TYR A 331 7.28 -3.49 16.11
C TYR A 331 8.75 -3.44 16.53
N THR A 332 9.09 -4.04 17.67
CA THR A 332 10.49 -4.24 18.09
C THR A 332 11.25 -5.02 17.01
N GLY A 333 12.38 -4.47 16.57
CA GLY A 333 13.18 -4.99 15.45
C GLY A 333 12.75 -4.48 14.06
N PHE A 334 11.83 -3.53 13.96
CA PHE A 334 11.54 -2.85 12.69
C PHE A 334 12.81 -2.19 12.14
N LYS A 335 13.07 -2.39 10.85
CA LYS A 335 14.26 -1.84 10.18
C LYS A 335 13.99 -0.40 9.76
N TRP A 336 14.62 0.55 10.45
CA TRP A 336 14.60 1.95 10.09
C TRP A 336 15.64 2.25 9.01
N THR A 337 15.32 1.91 7.75
CA THR A 337 16.12 2.33 6.59
C THR A 337 16.11 3.85 6.48
N GLU A 338 17.12 4.41 5.82
CA GLU A 338 17.19 5.84 5.58
C GLU A 338 15.96 6.35 4.81
N LEU A 339 15.43 5.56 3.87
CA LEU A 339 14.22 5.91 3.13
C LEU A 339 12.96 5.83 4.00
N ALA A 340 12.87 4.88 4.93
CA ALA A 340 11.80 4.88 5.93
C ALA A 340 11.85 6.14 6.81
N VAL A 341 13.05 6.56 7.23
CA VAL A 341 13.24 7.82 7.98
C VAL A 341 12.77 9.03 7.16
N LEU A 342 13.19 9.15 5.89
CA LEU A 342 12.75 10.23 4.99
C LEU A 342 11.22 10.25 4.83
N ASN A 343 10.62 9.06 4.69
CA ASN A 343 9.18 8.92 4.54
C ASN A 343 8.43 9.41 5.79
N PHE A 344 8.91 9.07 6.99
CA PHE A 344 8.27 9.53 8.22
C PHE A 344 8.50 11.01 8.51
N ARG A 345 9.69 11.56 8.19
CA ARG A 345 9.92 13.02 8.22
C ARG A 345 8.92 13.76 7.33
N ALA A 346 8.72 13.26 6.11
CA ALA A 346 7.76 13.81 5.16
C ALA A 346 6.32 13.74 5.70
N LEU A 347 5.91 12.57 6.21
CA LEU A 347 4.58 12.35 6.77
C LEU A 347 4.31 13.31 7.94
N ILE A 348 5.23 13.43 8.89
CA ILE A 348 5.09 14.30 10.06
C ILE A 348 5.07 15.77 9.67
N ASN A 349 6.00 16.20 8.80
CA ASN A 349 6.08 17.59 8.36
C ASN A 349 4.81 18.03 7.65
N GLU A 350 4.37 17.25 6.66
CA GLU A 350 3.23 17.61 5.80
C GLU A 350 1.92 17.56 6.58
N LEU A 351 1.71 16.52 7.39
CA LEU A 351 0.46 16.37 8.12
C LEU A 351 0.39 17.24 9.37
N SER A 352 1.47 17.35 10.15
CA SER A 352 1.40 18.03 11.45
C SER A 352 1.90 19.47 11.39
N LEU A 353 3.15 19.71 10.99
CA LEU A 353 3.70 21.07 11.07
C LEU A 353 3.08 22.02 10.03
N ARG A 354 3.00 21.58 8.78
CA ARG A 354 2.53 22.43 7.67
C ARG A 354 1.03 22.70 7.69
N SER A 355 0.23 21.84 8.34
CA SER A 355 -1.20 22.07 8.60
C SER A 355 -1.46 22.90 9.87
N GLY A 356 -0.42 23.19 10.64
CA GLY A 356 -0.53 23.88 11.93
C GLY A 356 -1.16 23.01 13.03
N GLY A 357 -0.86 21.71 13.06
CA GLY A 357 -1.26 20.77 14.12
C GLY A 357 -2.61 20.07 13.91
N GLU A 358 -3.16 20.10 12.69
CA GLU A 358 -4.43 19.45 12.33
C GLU A 358 -4.36 17.93 12.48
N TYR A 359 -3.19 17.38 12.15
CA TYR A 359 -2.85 15.98 12.37
C TYR A 359 -1.72 15.84 13.39
N GLN A 360 -1.64 14.68 14.01
CA GLN A 360 -0.48 14.26 14.78
C GLN A 360 -0.13 12.81 14.46
N VAL A 361 1.14 12.58 14.12
CA VAL A 361 1.65 11.25 13.82
C VAL A 361 2.18 10.59 15.09
N HIS A 362 1.81 9.32 15.27
CA HIS A 362 2.22 8.46 16.40
C HIS A 362 2.73 7.12 15.88
N PHE A 363 3.68 6.51 16.60
CA PHE A 363 4.13 5.15 16.36
C PHE A 363 3.57 4.23 17.45
N LEU A 364 2.67 3.32 17.08
CA LEU A 364 2.12 2.31 17.97
C LEU A 364 2.94 1.03 17.83
N MET A 365 3.94 0.86 18.70
CA MET A 365 4.97 -0.17 18.56
C MET A 365 4.66 -1.41 19.39
N GLN A 366 4.53 -2.56 18.71
CA GLN A 366 4.39 -3.85 19.38
C GLN A 366 5.72 -4.30 19.99
N VAL A 367 5.70 -4.63 21.28
CA VAL A 367 6.79 -5.33 21.97
C VAL A 367 6.55 -6.82 21.86
N ARG A 368 7.37 -7.51 21.05
CA ARG A 368 7.21 -8.94 20.78
C ARG A 368 7.72 -9.83 21.92
N ASN A 369 8.67 -9.34 22.71
CA ASN A 369 9.12 -10.06 23.89
C ASN A 369 8.07 -9.90 25.01
N ILE A 370 7.30 -10.95 25.25
CA ILE A 370 6.19 -10.96 26.20
C ILE A 370 6.63 -10.93 27.68
N ASP A 371 7.92 -11.15 27.94
CA ASP A 371 8.49 -11.12 29.30
C ASP A 371 8.90 -9.69 29.74
N GLU A 372 8.83 -8.69 28.84
CA GLU A 372 9.17 -7.30 29.15
C GLU A 372 8.04 -6.60 29.92
N PRO A 373 8.26 -6.10 31.15
CA PRO A 373 7.21 -5.52 32.00
C PRO A 373 6.91 -4.05 31.63
N ILE A 374 6.48 -3.80 30.40
CA ILE A 374 6.29 -2.44 29.85
C ILE A 374 5.20 -1.61 30.55
N TRP A 375 4.33 -2.24 31.33
CA TRP A 375 3.29 -1.56 32.12
C TRP A 375 3.73 -1.24 33.57
N SER A 376 4.82 -1.84 34.05
CA SER A 376 5.30 -1.68 35.43
C SER A 376 6.59 -0.88 35.55
N ASP A 377 7.41 -0.83 34.51
CA ASP A 377 8.72 -0.16 34.57
C ASP A 377 8.96 0.82 33.40
N LYS A 378 9.04 2.11 33.74
CA LYS A 378 9.33 3.18 32.78
C LYS A 378 10.76 3.10 32.23
N TRP A 379 11.73 2.56 32.97
CA TRP A 379 13.10 2.41 32.49
C TRP A 379 13.18 1.37 31.39
N THR A 380 12.48 0.25 31.55
CA THR A 380 12.31 -0.78 30.52
C THR A 380 11.66 -0.20 29.26
N VAL A 381 10.57 0.57 29.40
CA VAL A 381 9.93 1.26 28.25
C VAL A 381 10.94 2.13 27.50
N GLN A 382 11.65 3.01 28.22
CA GLN A 382 12.61 3.92 27.59
C GLN A 382 13.77 3.17 26.94
N ARG A 383 14.28 2.10 27.56
CA ARG A 383 15.31 1.23 26.97
C ARG A 383 14.84 0.63 25.65
N ILE A 384 13.65 0.00 25.64
CA ILE A 384 13.09 -0.61 24.42
C ILE A 384 12.95 0.43 23.31
N ILE A 385 12.46 1.62 23.61
CA ILE A 385 12.37 2.71 22.64
C ILE A 385 13.75 3.12 22.12
N ASN A 386 14.73 3.31 23.02
CA ASN A 386 16.09 3.70 22.64
C ASN A 386 16.77 2.68 21.73
N ASP A 387 16.56 1.39 21.99
CA ASP A 387 17.16 0.27 21.28
C ASP A 387 16.52 0.05 19.89
N ASN A 388 15.26 0.47 19.70
CA ASN A 388 14.48 0.13 18.51
C ASN A 388 14.07 1.33 17.64
N VAL A 389 14.21 2.57 18.10
CA VAL A 389 13.67 3.75 17.41
C VAL A 389 14.73 4.86 17.28
N PRO A 390 14.90 5.46 16.07
CA PRO A 390 15.79 6.60 15.85
C PRO A 390 15.49 7.76 16.79
N ALA A 391 16.54 8.45 17.25
CA ALA A 391 16.44 9.50 18.26
C ALA A 391 15.36 10.55 17.96
N GLU A 392 15.24 10.97 16.71
CA GLU A 392 14.29 11.99 16.27
C GLU A 392 12.80 11.61 16.45
N PHE A 393 12.50 10.31 16.55
CA PHE A 393 11.12 9.78 16.64
C PHE A 393 10.74 9.21 17.99
N ARG A 394 11.68 9.08 18.95
CA ARG A 394 11.46 8.37 20.22
C ARG A 394 10.27 8.89 21.03
N GLY A 395 10.05 10.21 21.01
CA GLY A 395 8.94 10.84 21.73
C GLY A 395 7.55 10.63 21.11
N LEU A 396 7.47 9.96 19.96
CA LEU A 396 6.21 9.67 19.25
C LEU A 396 5.68 8.26 19.51
N VAL A 397 6.38 7.48 20.34
CA VAL A 397 6.16 6.03 20.46
C VAL A 397 5.27 5.71 21.65
N SER A 398 4.19 4.98 21.38
CA SER A 398 3.38 4.29 22.38
C SER A 398 3.62 2.79 22.25
N LEU A 399 4.08 2.14 23.32
CA LEU A 399 4.29 0.70 23.35
C LEU A 399 3.00 -0.06 23.65
N TRP A 400 2.85 -1.23 23.08
CA TRP A 400 1.84 -2.21 23.47
C TRP A 400 2.40 -3.64 23.37
N SER A 401 1.74 -4.60 24.01
CA SER A 401 2.10 -6.02 23.92
C SER A 401 0.86 -6.92 23.95
N GLU A 402 0.98 -8.16 23.47
CA GLU A 402 -0.12 -9.13 23.51
C GLU A 402 -0.60 -9.43 24.95
N PRO A 403 0.29 -9.61 25.96
CA PRO A 403 -0.15 -9.74 27.35
C PRO A 403 -1.00 -8.55 27.83
N GLN A 404 -0.65 -7.33 27.43
CA GLN A 404 -1.45 -6.14 27.76
C GLN A 404 -2.83 -6.21 27.11
N MET A 405 -2.94 -6.67 25.86
CA MET A 405 -4.24 -6.84 25.21
C MET A 405 -5.09 -7.93 25.87
N ARG A 406 -4.48 -8.99 26.41
CA ARG A 406 -5.19 -10.01 27.22
C ARG A 406 -5.75 -9.44 28.52
N LEU A 407 -5.05 -8.48 29.13
CA LEU A 407 -5.53 -7.80 30.33
C LEU A 407 -6.66 -6.82 30.00
N MET A 408 -6.56 -6.10 28.88
CA MET A 408 -7.59 -5.16 28.43
C MET A 408 -8.86 -5.86 27.94
N TYR A 409 -8.71 -7.01 27.28
CA TYR A 409 -9.80 -7.82 26.76
C TYR A 409 -9.75 -9.23 27.38
N PRO A 410 -10.05 -9.35 28.68
CA PRO A 410 -10.00 -10.61 29.39
C PRO A 410 -11.26 -11.44 29.14
N GLY A 411 -11.22 -12.69 29.57
CA GLY A 411 -12.37 -13.60 29.48
C GLY A 411 -12.20 -14.65 28.39
N ARG A 412 -13.21 -15.50 28.29
CA ARG A 412 -13.26 -16.56 27.28
C ARG A 412 -14.04 -16.04 26.10
N PHE A 413 -13.32 -15.75 25.02
CA PHE A 413 -13.95 -15.57 23.72
C PHE A 413 -14.70 -16.86 23.36
N GLY A 414 -15.88 -16.71 22.76
CA GLY A 414 -16.69 -17.85 22.30
C GLY A 414 -15.97 -18.65 21.21
N GLU A 415 -16.67 -19.62 20.62
CA GLU A 415 -16.09 -20.37 19.51
C GLU A 415 -15.74 -19.43 18.35
N THR A 416 -14.61 -19.71 17.71
CA THR A 416 -14.24 -19.10 16.44
C THR A 416 -14.81 -19.96 15.33
N ILE A 417 -15.56 -19.35 14.42
CA ILE A 417 -16.21 -20.04 13.30
C ILE A 417 -15.15 -20.67 12.40
N GLU A 418 -14.22 -19.87 11.90
CA GLU A 418 -13.01 -20.34 11.22
C GLU A 418 -11.77 -19.60 11.73
N ASN A 419 -10.64 -20.30 11.87
CA ASN A 419 -9.35 -19.66 12.11
C ASN A 419 -8.31 -20.22 11.14
N PRO A 420 -8.35 -19.81 9.86
CA PRO A 420 -7.43 -20.31 8.85
C PRO A 420 -5.96 -20.08 9.22
N SER A 421 -5.69 -18.99 9.96
CA SER A 421 -4.34 -18.62 10.38
C SER A 421 -3.77 -19.48 11.51
N GLY A 422 -4.64 -20.10 12.32
CA GLY A 422 -4.26 -20.72 13.59
C GLY A 422 -3.69 -19.74 14.63
N ALA A 423 -3.71 -18.44 14.35
CA ALA A 423 -3.13 -17.42 15.22
C ALA A 423 -4.05 -17.15 16.42
N ASP A 424 -3.43 -16.68 17.49
CA ASP A 424 -4.13 -16.26 18.70
C ASP A 424 -4.96 -14.99 18.46
N ILE A 425 -6.09 -14.89 19.15
CA ILE A 425 -7.05 -13.79 18.99
C ILE A 425 -6.46 -12.43 19.36
N HIS A 426 -5.66 -12.33 20.43
CA HIS A 426 -5.01 -11.04 20.77
C HIS A 426 -3.71 -10.81 19.98
N GLY A 427 -3.35 -11.75 19.11
CA GLY A 427 -2.22 -11.62 18.20
C GLY A 427 -2.46 -10.56 17.15
N ILE A 428 -1.38 -9.91 16.71
CA ILE A 428 -1.43 -8.83 15.70
C ILE A 428 -2.10 -9.26 14.40
N TYR A 429 -2.04 -10.55 14.04
CA TYR A 429 -2.58 -11.04 12.77
C TYR A 429 -4.11 -11.05 12.75
N ARG A 430 -4.76 -11.41 13.86
CA ARG A 430 -6.22 -11.49 13.94
C ARG A 430 -6.84 -10.21 14.46
N SER A 431 -6.23 -9.54 15.44
CA SER A 431 -6.83 -8.36 16.08
C SER A 431 -5.88 -7.15 16.12
N ALA A 432 -5.34 -6.76 14.97
CA ALA A 432 -4.45 -5.62 14.81
C ALA A 432 -5.04 -4.27 15.29
N HIS A 433 -6.37 -4.17 15.36
CA HIS A 433 -7.07 -2.97 15.82
C HIS A 433 -7.27 -2.92 17.34
N PHE A 434 -7.03 -4.00 18.09
CA PHE A 434 -7.10 -3.97 19.56
C PHE A 434 -6.23 -2.88 20.19
N PRO A 435 -4.93 -2.79 19.89
CA PRO A 435 -4.10 -1.73 20.44
C PRO A 435 -4.53 -0.34 19.94
N LEU A 436 -5.11 -0.22 18.73
CA LEU A 436 -5.63 1.06 18.23
C LEU A 436 -6.89 1.51 19.00
N GLN A 437 -7.78 0.60 19.35
CA GLN A 437 -8.94 0.89 20.21
C GLN A 437 -8.48 1.44 21.57
N VAL A 438 -7.51 0.76 22.20
CA VAL A 438 -6.94 1.20 23.48
C VAL A 438 -6.24 2.55 23.35
N PHE A 439 -5.49 2.77 22.27
CA PHE A 439 -4.87 4.06 21.96
C PHE A 439 -5.93 5.17 21.86
N ALA A 440 -7.03 4.95 21.13
CA ALA A 440 -8.10 5.94 20.99
C ALA A 440 -8.85 6.23 22.30
N MET A 441 -8.94 5.27 23.21
CA MET A 441 -9.46 5.51 24.57
C MET A 441 -8.56 6.45 25.37
N GLN A 442 -7.24 6.28 25.23
CA GLN A 442 -6.23 7.06 25.96
C GLN A 442 -6.01 8.46 25.37
N HIS A 443 -6.47 8.68 24.14
CA HIS A 443 -6.27 9.93 23.40
C HIS A 443 -7.59 10.59 22.96
N PRO A 444 -8.48 10.99 23.89
CA PRO A 444 -9.79 11.56 23.56
C PRO A 444 -9.73 12.87 22.76
N GLU A 445 -8.56 13.50 22.63
CA GLU A 445 -8.35 14.73 21.87
C GLU A 445 -8.51 14.59 20.34
N TYR A 446 -8.55 13.37 19.80
CA TYR A 446 -8.74 13.13 18.36
C TYR A 446 -10.16 12.69 18.02
N GLU A 447 -10.68 13.27 16.95
CA GLU A 447 -12.00 12.93 16.39
C GLU A 447 -11.91 11.73 15.44
N HIS A 448 -10.78 11.60 14.73
CA HIS A 448 -10.51 10.53 13.78
C HIS A 448 -9.08 9.99 13.91
N TYR A 449 -8.89 8.75 13.46
CA TYR A 449 -7.64 8.01 13.54
C TYR A 449 -7.37 7.33 12.20
N TRP A 450 -6.27 7.67 11.56
CA TRP A 450 -5.75 6.84 10.47
C TRP A 450 -4.94 5.70 11.05
N ASN A 451 -5.35 4.46 10.80
CA ASN A 451 -4.47 3.31 10.90
C ASN A 451 -3.61 3.26 9.64
N TRP A 452 -2.28 3.35 9.76
CA TRP A 452 -1.38 3.44 8.61
C TRP A 452 -0.29 2.37 8.66
N GLU A 453 0.01 1.77 7.50
CA GLU A 453 0.99 0.67 7.40
C GLU A 453 2.37 1.17 6.96
N MET A 454 3.41 0.46 7.38
CA MET A 454 4.81 0.86 7.19
C MET A 454 5.33 0.61 5.78
N ASP A 455 4.70 -0.26 5.01
CA ASP A 455 5.06 -0.65 3.64
C ASP A 455 4.21 0.08 2.58
N MET A 456 3.56 1.18 2.96
CA MET A 456 2.87 2.08 2.03
C MET A 456 3.73 3.32 1.74
N ARG A 457 3.77 3.78 0.49
CA ARG A 457 4.40 5.07 0.15
C ARG A 457 3.45 5.92 -0.70
N TYR A 458 3.55 7.23 -0.54
CA TYR A 458 2.81 8.19 -1.36
C TYR A 458 3.78 9.19 -2.02
N LEU A 459 3.72 9.25 -3.35
CA LEU A 459 4.57 10.12 -4.19
C LEU A 459 4.13 11.59 -4.18
N GLY A 460 2.90 11.90 -3.77
CA GLY A 460 2.42 13.27 -3.64
C GLY A 460 2.52 13.83 -2.22
N SER A 461 1.73 14.87 -1.93
CA SER A 461 1.57 15.38 -0.56
C SER A 461 0.63 14.52 0.29
N TYR A 462 1.12 14.03 1.41
CA TYR A 462 0.31 13.31 2.40
C TYR A 462 -0.87 14.15 2.89
N TYR A 463 -0.66 15.45 3.17
CA TYR A 463 -1.75 16.34 3.59
C TYR A 463 -2.87 16.40 2.55
N GLU A 464 -2.53 16.64 1.29
CA GLU A 464 -3.52 16.70 0.23
C GLU A 464 -4.29 15.39 0.12
N PHE A 465 -3.60 14.25 0.13
CA PHE A 465 -4.26 12.95 0.08
C PHE A 465 -5.26 12.78 1.25
N PHE A 466 -4.82 12.99 2.48
CA PHE A 466 -5.64 12.75 3.67
C PHE A 466 -6.83 13.72 3.78
N ASP A 467 -6.61 15.01 3.50
CA ASP A 467 -7.64 16.05 3.56
C ASP A 467 -8.72 15.84 2.50
N ARG A 468 -8.30 15.57 1.26
CA ARG A 468 -9.20 15.42 0.11
C ARG A 468 -10.07 14.17 0.19
N LEU A 469 -9.51 13.04 0.66
CA LEU A 469 -10.31 11.86 0.95
C LEU A 469 -11.39 12.13 2.00
N GLY A 470 -11.05 12.86 3.08
CA GLY A 470 -11.99 13.25 4.11
C GLY A 470 -13.11 14.14 3.59
N LYS A 471 -12.78 15.18 2.82
CA LYS A 471 -13.75 16.11 2.21
C LYS A 471 -14.69 15.40 1.25
N TRP A 472 -14.15 14.61 0.34
CA TRP A 472 -14.96 13.86 -0.62
C TRP A 472 -15.90 12.85 0.08
N ALA A 473 -15.42 12.12 1.09
CA ALA A 473 -16.23 11.16 1.85
C ALA A 473 -17.36 11.86 2.63
N LYS A 474 -17.11 13.08 3.14
CA LYS A 474 -18.10 13.90 3.82
C LYS A 474 -19.27 14.31 2.91
N GLU A 475 -18.98 14.54 1.63
CA GLU A 475 -19.99 14.91 0.62
C GLU A 475 -20.85 13.73 0.16
N GLN A 476 -20.42 12.47 0.38
CA GLN A 476 -21.17 11.30 -0.09
C GLN A 476 -22.48 11.11 0.70
N PRO A 477 -23.63 10.89 0.02
CA PRO A 477 -24.87 10.52 0.69
C PRO A 477 -24.80 9.07 1.18
N ARG A 478 -25.49 8.75 2.28
CA ARG A 478 -25.59 7.38 2.84
C ARG A 478 -26.46 6.45 1.98
N THR A 479 -27.39 7.00 1.21
CA THR A 479 -28.23 6.23 0.29
C THR A 479 -27.37 5.54 -0.78
N LEU A 480 -27.51 4.21 -0.90
CA LEU A 480 -26.70 3.34 -1.78
C LEU A 480 -25.19 3.40 -1.53
N LEU A 481 -24.75 3.86 -0.35
CA LEU A 481 -23.33 4.08 -0.10
C LEU A 481 -22.55 2.79 0.03
N TRP A 482 -23.12 1.77 0.68
CA TRP A 482 -22.49 0.46 0.84
C TRP A 482 -22.36 -0.25 -0.51
N GLU A 483 -23.36 -0.12 -1.38
CA GLU A 483 -23.37 -0.68 -2.72
C GLU A 483 -22.32 -0.01 -3.61
N ARG A 484 -22.20 1.32 -3.56
CA ARG A 484 -21.11 2.04 -4.26
C ARG A 484 -19.74 1.65 -3.70
N SER A 485 -19.64 1.57 -2.37
CA SER A 485 -18.37 1.27 -1.69
C SER A 485 -17.91 -0.17 -1.91
N ALA A 486 -18.79 -1.07 -2.34
CA ALA A 486 -18.45 -2.46 -2.67
C ALA A 486 -17.95 -2.62 -4.11
N ARG A 487 -17.69 -1.55 -4.86
CA ARG A 487 -17.25 -1.60 -6.26
C ARG A 487 -16.06 -0.69 -6.54
N TYR A 488 -15.23 -1.09 -7.49
CA TYR A 488 -14.24 -0.21 -8.09
C TYR A 488 -14.90 0.73 -9.09
N TYR A 489 -14.59 2.01 -9.02
CA TYR A 489 -14.92 2.98 -10.07
C TYR A 489 -13.82 2.99 -11.12
N ILE A 490 -14.21 2.75 -12.38
CA ILE A 490 -13.32 2.62 -13.54
C ILE A 490 -13.73 3.71 -14.53
N PRO A 491 -13.16 4.93 -14.43
CA PRO A 491 -13.56 6.06 -15.27
C PRO A 491 -13.59 5.77 -16.78
N PRO A 492 -12.64 5.02 -17.36
CA PRO A 492 -12.66 4.71 -18.80
C PRO A 492 -13.85 3.86 -19.24
N TYR A 493 -14.48 3.12 -18.33
CA TYR A 493 -15.63 2.26 -18.60
C TYR A 493 -16.94 2.88 -18.10
N HIS A 494 -17.00 3.35 -16.86
CA HIS A 494 -18.21 3.92 -16.26
C HIS A 494 -18.48 5.37 -16.71
N GLY A 495 -17.47 6.09 -17.20
CA GLY A 495 -17.56 7.52 -17.49
C GLY A 495 -17.53 8.34 -16.21
N THR A 496 -18.58 9.13 -15.93
CA THR A 496 -18.62 10.01 -14.74
C THR A 496 -18.99 9.25 -13.46
N TRP A 497 -18.78 9.89 -12.31
CA TRP A 497 -19.19 9.32 -11.02
C TRP A 497 -20.71 9.19 -10.89
N GLU A 498 -21.46 10.08 -11.53
CA GLU A 498 -22.92 10.03 -11.60
C GLU A 498 -23.39 8.82 -12.39
N ASN A 499 -22.77 8.53 -13.56
CA ASN A 499 -23.09 7.35 -14.36
C ASN A 499 -22.78 6.06 -13.58
N PHE A 500 -21.63 6.00 -12.91
CA PHE A 500 -21.28 4.89 -12.01
C PHE A 500 -22.31 4.74 -10.88
N SER A 501 -22.72 5.83 -10.25
CA SER A 501 -23.72 5.78 -9.17
C SER A 501 -25.09 5.31 -9.67
N GLN A 502 -25.48 5.69 -10.89
CA GLN A 502 -26.70 5.23 -11.53
C GLN A 502 -26.65 3.75 -11.92
N SER A 503 -25.51 3.26 -12.43
CA SER A 503 -25.36 1.82 -12.73
C SER A 503 -25.44 0.98 -11.46
N VAL A 504 -24.81 1.41 -10.37
CA VAL A 504 -24.94 0.78 -9.05
C VAL A 504 -26.40 0.69 -8.62
N GLN A 505 -27.16 1.78 -8.75
CA GLN A 505 -28.58 1.80 -8.42
C GLN A 505 -29.38 0.82 -9.29
N HIS A 506 -29.16 0.83 -10.60
CA HIS A 506 -29.83 -0.06 -11.54
C HIS A 506 -29.58 -1.53 -11.20
N ASP A 507 -28.32 -1.91 -11.01
CA ASP A 507 -27.93 -3.29 -10.72
C ASP A 507 -28.45 -3.76 -9.35
N THR A 508 -28.44 -2.86 -8.36
CA THR A 508 -29.02 -3.15 -7.04
C THR A 508 -30.52 -3.43 -7.16
N LEU A 509 -31.26 -2.62 -7.92
CA LEU A 509 -32.69 -2.85 -8.16
C LEU A 509 -32.93 -4.15 -8.95
N ALA A 510 -32.13 -4.41 -9.97
CA ALA A 510 -32.22 -5.62 -10.79
C ALA A 510 -31.93 -6.90 -9.99
N SER A 511 -31.08 -6.83 -8.97
CA SER A 511 -30.80 -7.95 -8.07
C SER A 511 -31.99 -8.36 -7.19
N GLY A 512 -32.98 -7.46 -7.01
CA GLY A 512 -34.09 -7.65 -6.07
C GLY A 512 -33.69 -7.56 -4.59
N ARG A 513 -32.43 -7.26 -4.26
CA ARG A 513 -31.95 -7.10 -2.88
C ARG A 513 -32.24 -5.69 -2.37
N ALA A 514 -32.63 -5.59 -1.11
CA ALA A 514 -32.80 -4.30 -0.46
C ALA A 514 -31.42 -3.65 -0.23
N PRO A 515 -31.25 -2.37 -0.59
CA PRO A 515 -29.99 -1.67 -0.31
C PRO A 515 -29.81 -1.48 1.20
N ILE A 516 -28.55 -1.47 1.63
CA ILE A 516 -28.21 -1.30 3.03
C ILE A 516 -28.42 0.17 3.42
N PHE A 517 -29.29 0.38 4.41
CA PHE A 517 -29.56 1.70 4.94
C PHE A 517 -29.78 1.66 6.45
N GLY A 518 -28.84 2.24 7.21
CA GLY A 518 -28.89 2.26 8.66
C GLY A 518 -28.42 0.97 9.33
N PRO A 519 -28.69 0.81 10.64
CA PRO A 519 -28.21 -0.33 11.41
C PRO A 519 -28.89 -1.63 10.97
N LEU A 520 -28.13 -2.71 10.92
CA LEU A 520 -28.64 -4.04 10.57
C LEU A 520 -29.25 -4.74 11.79
N SER A 521 -30.22 -5.62 11.52
CA SER A 521 -30.78 -6.57 12.50
C SER A 521 -30.47 -7.99 12.03
N PHE A 522 -29.86 -8.79 12.89
CA PHE A 522 -29.50 -10.18 12.63
C PHE A 522 -29.39 -10.95 13.95
N GLU A 523 -29.46 -12.29 13.88
CA GLU A 523 -29.33 -13.14 15.06
C GLU A 523 -27.92 -13.02 15.68
N GLY A 524 -27.86 -12.74 16.97
CA GLY A 524 -26.58 -12.57 17.68
C GLY A 524 -26.02 -11.15 17.64
N LYS A 525 -26.76 -10.18 17.09
CA LYS A 525 -26.46 -8.76 17.33
C LYS A 525 -26.77 -8.41 18.77
N GLU A 526 -25.80 -7.80 19.44
CA GLU A 526 -25.94 -7.28 20.79
C GLU A 526 -26.15 -5.75 20.77
N GLN A 527 -26.80 -5.20 21.81
CA GLN A 527 -27.06 -3.76 21.93
C GLN A 527 -25.88 -3.06 22.61
N LEU A 528 -25.28 -2.09 21.95
CA LEU A 528 -24.25 -1.26 22.60
C LEU A 528 -24.90 -0.25 23.54
N ARG A 529 -24.14 0.37 24.45
CA ARG A 529 -24.67 1.36 25.41
C ARG A 529 -25.47 2.48 24.75
N HIS A 530 -25.05 2.94 23.57
CA HIS A 530 -25.79 3.99 22.86
C HIS A 530 -27.17 3.49 22.41
N ASP A 531 -27.30 2.22 22.01
CA ASP A 531 -28.58 1.60 21.67
C ASP A 531 -29.47 1.49 22.91
N GLU A 532 -28.90 1.05 24.03
CA GLU A 532 -29.60 0.92 25.33
C GLU A 532 -30.13 2.28 25.83
N TRP A 533 -29.44 3.37 25.50
CA TRP A 533 -29.86 4.74 25.81
C TRP A 533 -30.82 5.35 24.76
N GLY A 534 -31.21 4.59 23.74
CA GLY A 534 -32.09 5.05 22.66
C GLY A 534 -31.44 6.09 21.73
N GLN A 535 -30.11 6.15 21.70
CA GLN A 535 -29.36 7.01 20.79
C GLN A 535 -29.19 6.31 19.43
N THR A 536 -29.05 7.10 18.36
CA THR A 536 -28.84 6.57 17.00
C THR A 536 -27.56 7.13 16.40
N MET A 537 -26.83 6.27 15.68
CA MET A 537 -25.66 6.66 14.88
C MET A 537 -26.05 7.32 13.55
N MET A 538 -27.34 7.29 13.20
CA MET A 538 -27.87 7.95 12.02
C MET A 538 -28.08 9.44 12.29
N PRO A 539 -27.62 10.34 11.41
CA PRO A 539 -27.83 11.77 11.61
C PRO A 539 -29.31 12.13 11.38
N PRO A 540 -29.79 13.27 11.92
CA PRO A 540 -31.17 13.72 11.73
C PRO A 540 -31.61 13.84 10.27
N SER A 541 -30.68 14.11 9.35
CA SER A 541 -30.95 14.17 7.89
C SER A 541 -31.35 12.83 7.27
N CYS A 542 -31.27 11.74 8.03
CA CYS A 542 -31.63 10.39 7.60
C CYS A 542 -32.91 9.86 8.27
N SER A 543 -33.60 10.68 9.06
CA SER A 543 -34.84 10.27 9.72
C SER A 543 -35.95 9.96 8.69
N SER A 544 -36.98 9.23 9.12
CA SER A 544 -38.15 8.92 8.29
C SER A 544 -38.82 10.18 7.74
N ASP A 545 -38.77 11.26 8.52
CA ASP A 545 -39.45 12.54 8.31
C ASP A 545 -38.56 13.55 7.55
N ALA A 546 -37.35 13.14 7.14
CA ALA A 546 -36.44 14.00 6.40
C ALA A 546 -37.05 14.36 5.02
N PRO A 547 -36.97 15.65 4.61
CA PRO A 547 -37.63 16.13 3.39
C PRO A 547 -37.02 15.55 2.10
N ASP A 548 -35.75 15.17 2.13
CA ASP A 548 -35.03 14.60 1.00
C ASP A 548 -34.05 13.50 1.46
N ARG A 549 -34.47 12.24 1.33
CA ARG A 549 -33.64 11.08 1.69
C ARG A 549 -32.42 10.91 0.81
N SER A 550 -32.37 11.50 -0.39
CA SER A 550 -31.18 11.43 -1.24
C SER A 550 -29.99 12.18 -0.64
N LYS A 551 -30.25 13.15 0.25
CA LYS A 551 -29.24 13.96 0.94
C LYS A 551 -28.89 13.46 2.34
N CYS A 552 -29.41 12.30 2.75
CA CYS A 552 -29.11 11.70 4.04
C CYS A 552 -27.58 11.55 4.24
N GLY A 553 -27.06 12.11 5.33
CA GLY A 553 -25.63 12.04 5.70
C GLY A 553 -24.69 12.91 4.84
N VAL A 554 -25.18 13.73 3.90
CA VAL A 554 -24.33 14.71 3.20
C VAL A 554 -23.89 15.78 4.20
N GLY A 555 -22.58 16.06 4.26
CA GLY A 555 -21.99 16.97 5.24
C GLY A 555 -21.65 16.31 6.58
N GLU A 556 -21.93 15.01 6.74
CA GLU A 556 -21.47 14.20 7.87
C GLU A 556 -20.13 13.54 7.52
N ASP A 557 -19.14 13.62 8.41
CA ASP A 557 -17.89 12.89 8.25
C ASP A 557 -18.11 11.36 8.24
N ALA A 558 -17.38 10.66 7.38
CA ALA A 558 -17.44 9.19 7.32
C ALA A 558 -16.75 8.56 8.53
N ASP A 559 -17.39 7.54 9.11
CA ASP A 559 -16.87 6.76 10.24
C ASP A 559 -15.73 5.85 9.85
N ILE A 560 -15.77 5.33 8.64
CA ILE A 560 -14.66 4.60 8.05
C ILE A 560 -14.44 5.06 6.62
N ILE A 561 -13.18 5.40 6.31
CA ILE A 561 -12.70 5.62 4.94
C ILE A 561 -11.66 4.55 4.65
N THR A 562 -11.93 3.71 3.67
CA THR A 562 -11.05 2.64 3.21
C THR A 562 -10.44 2.98 1.86
N LEU A 563 -9.31 2.33 1.57
CA LEU A 563 -8.58 2.46 0.31
C LEU A 563 -8.76 1.24 -0.61
N ASN A 564 -9.59 0.28 -0.20
CA ASN A 564 -10.11 -0.79 -1.05
C ASN A 564 -11.62 -0.90 -0.86
N PRO A 565 -12.36 -1.48 -1.82
CA PRO A 565 -13.80 -1.69 -1.69
C PRO A 565 -14.21 -2.41 -0.40
N LEU A 566 -15.33 -1.98 0.16
CA LEU A 566 -16.03 -2.59 1.30
C LEU A 566 -16.86 -3.78 0.80
N PHE A 567 -16.20 -4.89 0.48
CA PHE A 567 -16.86 -6.06 -0.07
C PHE A 567 -17.55 -6.90 1.01
N ASP A 568 -18.65 -7.55 0.64
CA ASP A 568 -19.29 -8.60 1.45
C ASP A 568 -18.52 -9.90 1.24
N THR A 569 -17.99 -10.44 2.34
CA THR A 569 -17.11 -11.60 2.30
C THR A 569 -17.87 -12.91 2.08
N GLU A 570 -19.20 -12.93 2.25
CA GLU A 570 -20.02 -14.12 2.07
C GLU A 570 -19.82 -14.69 0.66
N GLN A 571 -19.34 -15.94 0.57
CA GLN A 571 -19.07 -16.64 -0.69
C GLN A 571 -18.11 -15.89 -1.63
N SER A 572 -17.28 -14.98 -1.11
CA SER A 572 -16.29 -14.24 -1.90
C SER A 572 -15.09 -15.08 -2.34
N GLY A 573 -14.90 -16.26 -1.74
CA GLY A 573 -13.69 -17.06 -1.92
C GLY A 573 -12.45 -16.51 -1.19
N TRP A 574 -12.60 -15.39 -0.47
CA TRP A 574 -11.52 -14.85 0.36
C TRP A 574 -11.25 -15.75 1.56
N VAL A 575 -9.97 -16.00 1.83
CA VAL A 575 -9.53 -17.05 2.78
C VAL A 575 -9.96 -16.81 4.23
N PHE A 576 -10.19 -15.55 4.63
CA PHE A 576 -10.62 -15.19 5.98
C PHE A 576 -12.11 -14.82 6.06
N SER A 577 -12.91 -15.25 5.07
CA SER A 577 -14.32 -14.87 4.97
C SER A 577 -15.10 -15.19 6.22
N ASP A 578 -14.79 -16.27 6.94
CA ASP A 578 -15.53 -16.72 8.12
C ASP A 578 -14.72 -16.63 9.42
N ASP A 579 -13.62 -15.87 9.42
CA ASP A 579 -12.83 -15.60 10.64
C ASP A 579 -13.53 -14.57 11.53
N ALA A 580 -14.54 -15.07 12.24
CA ALA A 580 -15.33 -14.37 13.25
C ALA A 580 -15.37 -15.20 14.55
N THR A 581 -15.31 -14.52 15.69
CA THR A 581 -15.27 -15.14 17.03
C THR A 581 -16.31 -14.52 17.94
N GLY A 582 -16.95 -15.38 18.74
CA GLY A 582 -17.97 -14.97 19.71
C GLY A 582 -19.40 -14.96 19.16
N TYR A 583 -19.57 -15.14 17.84
CA TYR A 583 -20.88 -15.21 17.18
C TYR A 583 -21.37 -16.66 17.05
N LYS A 584 -22.68 -16.87 17.15
CA LYS A 584 -23.31 -18.20 16.96
C LYS A 584 -23.28 -18.70 15.51
N ALA A 585 -23.36 -17.76 14.57
CA ALA A 585 -23.31 -17.99 13.14
C ALA A 585 -22.58 -16.81 12.48
N PRO A 586 -22.07 -16.96 11.24
CA PRO A 586 -21.38 -15.87 10.56
C PRO A 586 -22.32 -14.66 10.42
N PRO A 587 -22.03 -13.51 11.06
CA PRO A 587 -22.90 -12.34 10.95
C PRO A 587 -22.72 -11.69 9.56
N PRO A 588 -23.62 -10.75 9.17
CA PRO A 588 -23.38 -9.89 8.01
C PRO A 588 -22.07 -9.14 8.20
N ARG A 589 -21.18 -9.14 7.21
CA ARG A 589 -19.82 -8.63 7.42
C ARG A 589 -19.23 -8.04 6.16
N ARG A 590 -18.47 -6.98 6.35
CA ARG A 590 -17.78 -6.23 5.28
C ARG A 590 -16.30 -6.29 5.55
N CYS A 591 -15.49 -6.27 4.52
CA CYS A 591 -14.05 -6.27 4.63
C CYS A 591 -13.45 -5.24 3.66
N ALA A 592 -12.32 -4.67 4.03
CA ALA A 592 -11.41 -4.02 3.10
C ALA A 592 -10.01 -4.58 3.36
N ILE A 593 -9.47 -5.31 2.39
CA ILE A 593 -8.11 -5.83 2.45
C ILE A 593 -7.12 -4.67 2.49
N ILE A 594 -6.03 -4.82 3.26
CA ILE A 594 -5.15 -3.77 3.78
C ILE A 594 -5.87 -3.00 4.90
N THR A 595 -5.32 -3.04 6.12
CA THR A 595 -5.97 -2.43 7.29
C THR A 595 -5.87 -0.89 7.31
N ALA A 596 -5.25 -0.29 6.30
CA ALA A 596 -5.12 1.16 6.18
C ALA A 596 -6.47 1.84 5.99
N SER A 597 -6.91 2.61 7.00
CA SER A 597 -8.22 3.25 7.01
C SER A 597 -8.26 4.45 7.96
N ARG A 598 -9.12 5.42 7.66
CA ARG A 598 -9.54 6.45 8.63
C ARG A 598 -10.71 5.90 9.43
N LEU A 599 -10.65 5.94 10.75
CA LEU A 599 -11.66 5.44 11.66
C LEU A 599 -12.11 6.59 12.57
N SER A 600 -13.41 6.80 12.74
CA SER A 600 -13.92 7.75 13.72
C SER A 600 -13.70 7.24 15.14
N ARG A 601 -13.59 8.17 16.10
CA ARG A 601 -13.51 7.80 17.52
C ARG A 601 -14.71 6.94 17.93
N ARG A 602 -15.93 7.31 17.50
CA ARG A 602 -17.15 6.56 17.86
C ARG A 602 -17.12 5.12 17.33
N LEU A 603 -16.61 4.89 16.12
CA LEU A 603 -16.41 3.53 15.60
C LEU A 603 -15.43 2.74 16.48
N LEU A 604 -14.27 3.30 16.82
CA LEU A 604 -13.29 2.63 17.68
C LEU A 604 -13.83 2.34 19.09
N MET A 605 -14.69 3.20 19.65
CA MET A 605 -15.33 2.95 20.93
C MET A 605 -16.41 1.87 20.84
N SER A 606 -17.18 1.82 19.76
CA SER A 606 -18.13 0.72 19.50
C SER A 606 -17.40 -0.61 19.33
N MET A 607 -16.30 -0.63 18.57
CA MET A 607 -15.48 -1.84 18.43
C MET A 607 -14.87 -2.26 19.77
N HIS A 608 -14.37 -1.30 20.58
CA HIS A 608 -13.90 -1.59 21.93
C HIS A 608 -15.00 -2.27 22.77
N GLU A 609 -16.23 -1.73 22.75
CA GLU A 609 -17.38 -2.28 23.48
C GLU A 609 -17.78 -3.68 23.03
N GLU A 610 -17.88 -3.92 21.72
CA GLU A 610 -18.12 -5.27 21.15
C GLU A 610 -17.13 -6.30 21.71
N VAL A 611 -15.85 -5.95 21.78
CA VAL A 611 -14.81 -6.88 22.24
C VAL A 611 -14.88 -7.11 23.75
N TRP A 612 -14.93 -6.06 24.59
CA TRP A 612 -14.83 -6.27 26.04
C TRP A 612 -16.12 -6.79 26.66
N ARG A 613 -17.28 -6.40 26.12
CA ARG A 613 -18.60 -6.72 26.70
C ARG A 613 -19.15 -8.04 26.17
N TYR A 614 -18.98 -8.29 24.88
CA TYR A 614 -19.59 -9.43 24.18
C TYR A 614 -18.58 -10.44 23.65
N HIS A 615 -17.28 -10.16 23.75
CA HIS A 615 -16.21 -11.00 23.20
C HIS A 615 -16.40 -11.26 21.70
N HIS A 616 -16.99 -10.29 21.00
CA HIS A 616 -17.18 -10.30 19.57
C HIS A 616 -15.97 -9.70 18.88
N THR A 617 -15.39 -10.45 17.94
CA THR A 617 -14.35 -9.92 17.05
C THR A 617 -14.27 -10.71 15.76
N MET A 618 -13.44 -10.23 14.84
CA MET A 618 -13.24 -10.76 13.51
C MET A 618 -11.80 -10.53 13.06
N PHE A 619 -11.42 -11.13 11.94
CA PHE A 619 -10.16 -10.82 11.28
C PHE A 619 -9.97 -9.30 11.08
N SER A 620 -8.72 -8.86 11.16
CA SER A 620 -8.37 -7.44 11.36
C SER A 620 -8.95 -6.50 10.30
N GLU A 621 -8.99 -6.94 9.04
CA GLU A 621 -9.50 -6.18 7.90
C GLU A 621 -11.04 -6.16 7.81
N MET A 622 -11.70 -7.11 8.48
CA MET A 622 -13.15 -7.28 8.50
C MET A 622 -13.81 -6.56 9.68
N PHE A 623 -13.13 -6.49 10.82
CA PHE A 623 -13.76 -6.04 12.07
C PHE A 623 -14.25 -4.57 12.03
N PRO A 624 -13.43 -3.56 11.70
CA PRO A 624 -13.90 -2.18 11.67
C PRO A 624 -15.08 -1.91 10.70
N PRO A 625 -15.02 -2.31 9.41
CA PRO A 625 -16.14 -2.09 8.50
C PRO A 625 -17.39 -2.86 8.89
N THR A 626 -17.25 -4.03 9.53
CA THR A 626 -18.40 -4.81 10.00
C THR A 626 -19.10 -4.17 11.20
N VAL A 627 -18.36 -3.66 12.19
CA VAL A 627 -18.96 -2.92 13.31
C VAL A 627 -19.66 -1.65 12.80
N ALA A 628 -19.05 -0.95 11.83
CA ALA A 628 -19.68 0.20 11.19
C ALA A 628 -21.00 -0.17 10.49
N LEU A 629 -21.01 -1.32 9.78
CA LEU A 629 -22.21 -1.85 9.13
C LEU A 629 -23.32 -2.19 10.14
N HIS A 630 -22.99 -2.93 11.20
CA HIS A 630 -23.96 -3.42 12.20
C HIS A 630 -24.71 -2.27 12.87
N HIS A 631 -24.01 -1.18 13.16
CA HIS A 631 -24.52 -0.05 13.92
C HIS A 631 -24.91 1.14 13.05
N GLY A 632 -24.99 0.96 11.73
CA GLY A 632 -25.51 1.98 10.82
C GLY A 632 -24.63 3.21 10.72
N MET A 633 -23.32 3.05 10.82
CA MET A 633 -22.33 4.10 10.65
C MET A 633 -22.03 4.38 9.17
N LYS A 634 -21.44 5.52 8.85
CA LYS A 634 -21.14 5.92 7.46
C LYS A 634 -19.82 5.31 7.00
N GLY A 635 -19.88 4.18 6.30
CA GLY A 635 -18.73 3.51 5.70
C GLY A 635 -18.51 3.84 4.23
N VAL A 636 -17.31 4.26 3.87
CA VAL A 636 -16.96 4.72 2.51
C VAL A 636 -15.68 4.03 2.02
N TYR A 637 -15.70 3.53 0.79
CA TYR A 637 -14.49 3.30 0.00
C TYR A 637 -14.20 4.54 -0.83
N ALA A 638 -13.00 5.11 -0.69
CA ALA A 638 -12.61 6.26 -1.48
C ALA A 638 -11.85 5.83 -2.75
N PRO A 639 -12.35 6.17 -3.95
CA PRO A 639 -11.81 5.70 -5.23
C PRO A 639 -10.53 6.48 -5.60
N HIS A 640 -9.46 6.27 -4.83
CA HIS A 640 -8.16 6.88 -5.07
C HIS A 640 -7.54 6.36 -6.37
N PRO A 641 -6.65 7.13 -7.02
CA PRO A 641 -5.94 6.69 -8.20
C PRO A 641 -5.20 5.36 -7.98
N VAL A 642 -5.54 4.36 -8.78
CA VAL A 642 -4.86 3.05 -8.86
C VAL A 642 -4.46 2.82 -10.31
N PHE A 643 -3.18 2.50 -10.49
CA PHE A 643 -2.55 2.35 -11.80
C PHE A 643 -2.35 0.88 -12.12
N LEU A 644 -2.33 0.56 -13.42
CA LEU A 644 -2.04 -0.78 -13.93
C LEU A 644 -0.72 -0.77 -14.69
N ASP A 645 0.06 -1.84 -14.62
CA ASP A 645 1.32 -2.02 -15.35
C ASP A 645 1.12 -2.32 -16.85
N ARG A 646 -0.12 -2.60 -17.25
CA ARG A 646 -0.51 -3.06 -18.58
C ARG A 646 -1.76 -2.34 -19.09
N ALA A 647 -1.89 -2.28 -20.42
CA ALA A 647 -3.00 -1.64 -21.10
C ALA A 647 -4.18 -2.62 -21.31
N TRP A 648 -5.12 -2.63 -20.39
CA TRP A 648 -6.29 -3.53 -20.46
C TRP A 648 -7.31 -3.02 -21.48
N TYR A 649 -7.59 -3.81 -22.52
CA TYR A 649 -8.58 -3.51 -23.55
C TYR A 649 -9.44 -4.73 -23.91
N PRO A 650 -10.75 -4.53 -24.19
CA PRO A 650 -11.53 -3.30 -23.93
C PRO A 650 -11.58 -2.94 -22.44
N PHE A 651 -11.88 -1.68 -22.07
CA PHE A 651 -11.90 -1.27 -20.65
C PHE A 651 -12.89 -2.06 -19.79
N SER A 652 -13.91 -2.66 -20.42
CA SER A 652 -14.84 -3.59 -19.76
C SER A 652 -14.15 -4.84 -19.20
N GLU A 653 -12.95 -5.20 -19.66
CA GLU A 653 -12.16 -6.29 -19.07
C GLU A 653 -11.65 -5.93 -17.67
N ILE A 654 -11.41 -4.64 -17.37
CA ILE A 654 -11.09 -4.20 -16.01
C ILE A 654 -12.34 -4.39 -15.13
N ASP A 655 -13.50 -3.94 -15.58
CA ASP A 655 -14.75 -4.08 -14.83
C ASP A 655 -15.10 -5.56 -14.62
N GLY A 656 -14.97 -6.38 -15.67
CA GLY A 656 -15.20 -7.82 -15.62
C GLY A 656 -14.18 -8.59 -14.78
N ALA A 657 -13.04 -8.01 -14.39
CA ALA A 657 -12.06 -8.62 -13.50
C ALA A 657 -12.18 -8.11 -12.06
N PHE A 658 -12.39 -6.81 -11.88
CA PHE A 658 -12.39 -6.14 -10.58
C PHE A 658 -13.78 -5.99 -9.95
N ASN A 659 -14.84 -6.01 -10.76
CA ASN A 659 -16.25 -5.96 -10.33
C ASN A 659 -17.03 -7.21 -10.77
N ALA A 660 -16.36 -8.36 -10.89
CA ALA A 660 -16.95 -9.61 -11.41
C ALA A 660 -17.84 -10.36 -10.40
N GLY A 661 -17.88 -9.89 -9.16
CA GLY A 661 -18.68 -10.47 -8.09
C GLY A 661 -20.18 -10.25 -8.29
N ARG A 662 -20.95 -10.78 -7.33
CA ARG A 662 -22.41 -10.66 -7.25
C ARG A 662 -22.86 -9.21 -7.47
N ASP A 663 -23.85 -9.02 -8.34
CA ASP A 663 -24.40 -7.72 -8.73
C ASP A 663 -23.33 -6.73 -9.19
N HIS A 664 -22.41 -7.16 -10.06
CA HIS A 664 -21.32 -6.32 -10.58
C HIS A 664 -20.50 -5.64 -9.48
N SER A 665 -20.21 -6.36 -8.39
CA SER A 665 -19.46 -5.83 -7.26
C SER A 665 -18.19 -6.61 -6.99
N THR A 666 -17.46 -6.26 -5.94
CA THR A 666 -16.31 -7.02 -5.46
C THR A 666 -16.72 -8.13 -4.48
N SER A 667 -18.02 -8.36 -4.28
CA SER A 667 -18.58 -9.26 -3.26
C SER A 667 -19.04 -10.59 -3.85
N GLY A 668 -19.06 -11.66 -3.04
CA GLY A 668 -19.60 -12.96 -3.45
C GLY A 668 -18.85 -13.65 -4.60
N PRO A 669 -19.45 -14.68 -5.23
CA PRO A 669 -18.79 -15.47 -6.25
C PRO A 669 -18.28 -14.62 -7.40
N GLY A 670 -17.01 -14.79 -7.77
CA GLY A 670 -16.34 -13.95 -8.78
C GLY A 670 -15.61 -12.74 -8.20
N SER A 671 -15.58 -12.56 -6.87
CA SER A 671 -14.81 -11.49 -6.22
C SER A 671 -13.36 -11.42 -6.75
N PRO A 672 -12.79 -10.22 -6.94
CA PRO A 672 -11.36 -10.07 -7.24
C PRO A 672 -10.45 -10.50 -6.07
N PHE A 673 -11.04 -10.70 -4.88
CA PHE A 673 -10.35 -11.12 -3.66
C PHE A 673 -10.44 -12.64 -3.42
N ASP A 674 -11.11 -13.38 -4.30
CA ASP A 674 -11.01 -14.83 -4.34
C ASP A 674 -9.55 -15.21 -4.64
N GLN A 675 -9.00 -16.19 -3.93
CA GLN A 675 -7.63 -16.70 -4.16
C GLN A 675 -7.33 -17.04 -5.63
N LEU A 676 -8.35 -17.43 -6.40
CA LEU A 676 -8.24 -17.73 -7.82
C LEU A 676 -8.14 -16.46 -8.69
N ASN A 677 -8.64 -15.32 -8.21
CA ASN A 677 -8.72 -14.05 -8.94
C ASN A 677 -7.73 -12.98 -8.44
N GLU A 678 -7.13 -13.13 -7.24
CA GLU A 678 -6.19 -12.15 -6.66
C GLU A 678 -5.00 -11.82 -7.58
N HIS A 679 -4.69 -12.70 -8.54
CA HIS A 679 -3.66 -12.47 -9.55
C HIS A 679 -3.89 -11.19 -10.38
N ASN A 680 -5.14 -10.74 -10.54
CA ASN A 680 -5.48 -9.49 -11.22
C ASN A 680 -4.84 -8.27 -10.54
N HIS A 681 -4.60 -8.35 -9.23
CA HIS A 681 -3.99 -7.27 -8.46
C HIS A 681 -2.46 -7.20 -8.57
N LYS A 682 -1.78 -8.18 -9.18
CA LYS A 682 -0.30 -8.18 -9.29
C LYS A 682 0.23 -6.96 -10.06
N GLY A 683 -0.52 -6.56 -11.09
CA GLY A 683 -0.20 -5.42 -11.94
C GLY A 683 -0.67 -4.07 -11.40
N THR A 684 -1.31 -4.01 -10.23
CA THR A 684 -1.85 -2.73 -9.71
C THR A 684 -0.79 -1.98 -8.91
N SER A 685 -0.90 -0.65 -8.78
CA SER A 685 -0.06 0.11 -7.84
C SER A 685 -0.46 -0.13 -6.37
N TRP A 686 -1.63 -0.71 -6.11
CA TRP A 686 -2.23 -0.84 -4.79
C TRP A 686 -2.89 -2.20 -4.63
N TYR A 687 -2.25 -3.09 -3.85
CA TYR A 687 -2.81 -4.31 -3.24
C TYR A 687 -1.74 -5.01 -2.39
N PHE A 688 -2.06 -5.94 -1.49
CA PHE A 688 -1.01 -6.63 -0.69
C PHE A 688 -0.12 -7.58 -1.48
N ASN A 689 -0.64 -8.12 -2.59
CA ASN A 689 0.07 -9.03 -3.49
C ASN A 689 0.50 -8.33 -4.80
N SER A 690 0.57 -6.99 -4.81
CA SER A 690 1.05 -6.24 -5.97
C SER A 690 2.57 -6.45 -6.16
N GLU A 691 2.96 -6.68 -7.41
CA GLU A 691 4.35 -6.75 -7.85
C GLU A 691 4.80 -5.40 -8.45
N PHE A 692 3.88 -4.71 -9.13
CA PHE A 692 4.14 -3.46 -9.84
C PHE A 692 4.51 -2.30 -8.91
N GLY A 693 3.82 -2.15 -7.76
CA GLY A 693 4.04 -1.03 -6.85
C GLY A 693 5.49 -0.93 -6.34
N GLY A 694 6.06 -2.07 -5.92
CA GLY A 694 7.45 -2.14 -5.48
C GLY A 694 8.46 -1.91 -6.60
N LEU A 695 8.21 -2.46 -7.79
CA LEU A 695 9.07 -2.26 -8.97
C LEU A 695 9.13 -0.78 -9.36
N LEU A 696 7.97 -0.15 -9.52
CA LEU A 696 7.87 1.25 -9.90
C LEU A 696 8.53 2.17 -8.87
N TRP A 697 8.32 1.91 -7.58
CA TRP A 697 8.94 2.66 -6.49
C TRP A 697 10.46 2.66 -6.58
N ARG A 698 11.09 1.49 -6.74
CA ARG A 698 12.55 1.37 -6.81
C ARG A 698 13.12 1.99 -8.08
N ARG A 699 12.41 1.87 -9.21
CA ARG A 699 12.76 2.59 -10.45
C ARG A 699 12.72 4.10 -10.27
N TRP A 700 11.70 4.63 -9.61
CA TRP A 700 11.58 6.06 -9.32
C TRP A 700 12.67 6.57 -8.36
N LEU A 701 13.08 5.75 -7.39
CA LEU A 701 14.23 6.04 -6.54
C LEU A 701 15.56 6.09 -7.30
N GLY A 702 15.61 5.66 -8.57
CA GLY A 702 16.80 5.70 -9.42
C GLY A 702 17.62 4.41 -9.38
N TYR A 703 17.04 3.30 -8.90
CA TYR A 703 17.71 2.00 -8.91
C TYR A 703 17.37 1.20 -10.16
N ALA A 704 18.32 0.41 -10.66
CA ALA A 704 18.08 -0.55 -11.74
C ALA A 704 17.19 -1.69 -11.23
N GLN A 705 16.23 -2.11 -12.03
CA GLN A 705 15.30 -3.20 -11.71
C GLN A 705 15.00 -4.03 -12.96
N MET A 706 14.74 -5.32 -12.74
CA MET A 706 14.12 -6.19 -13.73
C MET A 706 12.67 -5.74 -13.93
N ASP A 707 12.33 -5.37 -15.16
CA ASP A 707 11.09 -4.65 -15.47
C ASP A 707 9.93 -5.53 -15.92
N GLY A 708 10.12 -6.86 -15.97
CA GLY A 708 9.11 -7.81 -16.42
C GLY A 708 8.94 -7.90 -17.95
N ARG A 709 9.76 -7.22 -18.77
CA ARG A 709 9.69 -7.27 -20.24
C ARG A 709 10.69 -8.26 -20.85
N GLY A 710 10.40 -8.82 -22.03
CA GLY A 710 11.30 -9.71 -22.78
C GLY A 710 10.95 -11.20 -22.70
N LYS A 711 11.85 -12.07 -23.18
CA LYS A 711 11.63 -13.53 -23.35
C LYS A 711 11.19 -14.26 -22.07
N HIS A 712 11.66 -13.79 -20.92
CA HIS A 712 11.30 -14.31 -19.59
C HIS A 712 10.41 -13.33 -18.82
N GLY A 713 9.70 -12.45 -19.52
CA GLY A 713 8.87 -11.41 -18.91
C GLY A 713 7.56 -11.93 -18.31
N GLY A 714 6.85 -11.05 -17.61
CA GLY A 714 5.51 -11.33 -17.08
C GLY A 714 5.43 -11.67 -15.60
N ARG A 715 6.57 -11.68 -14.89
CA ARG A 715 6.68 -11.94 -13.45
C ARG A 715 7.63 -10.97 -12.76
N ALA A 716 7.41 -10.72 -11.48
CA ALA A 716 8.35 -9.97 -10.65
C ALA A 716 9.77 -10.53 -10.71
N ASN A 717 10.75 -9.63 -10.78
CA ASN A 717 12.18 -9.92 -10.81
C ASN A 717 12.68 -10.68 -12.05
N GLU A 718 11.87 -10.82 -13.09
CA GLU A 718 12.29 -11.36 -14.39
C GLU A 718 12.22 -10.25 -15.48
N GLY A 719 12.71 -10.52 -16.68
CA GLY A 719 12.68 -9.57 -17.79
C GLY A 719 14.02 -8.90 -18.11
N ARG A 720 14.02 -7.59 -18.45
CA ARG A 720 15.24 -6.82 -18.78
C ARG A 720 15.60 -5.92 -17.61
N GLU A 721 16.89 -5.85 -17.28
CA GLU A 721 17.37 -4.87 -16.32
C GLU A 721 17.38 -3.47 -16.95
N ARG A 722 16.68 -2.55 -16.31
CA ARG A 722 16.49 -1.18 -16.77
C ARG A 722 16.53 -0.20 -15.59
N GLY A 723 16.88 1.04 -15.86
CA GLY A 723 17.02 2.12 -14.88
C GLY A 723 18.42 2.20 -14.29
N GLY A 724 18.52 2.79 -13.10
CA GLY A 724 19.82 3.05 -12.50
C GLY A 724 20.43 4.36 -12.99
N LYS A 725 21.45 4.83 -12.27
CA LYS A 725 22.17 6.07 -12.58
C LYS A 725 22.69 6.11 -14.02
N THR A 726 23.25 5.01 -14.52
CA THR A 726 23.81 4.95 -15.87
C THR A 726 22.75 5.20 -16.94
N GLU A 727 21.58 4.57 -16.86
CA GLU A 727 20.50 4.79 -17.82
C GLU A 727 19.89 6.19 -17.67
N GLU A 728 19.75 6.72 -16.46
CA GLU A 728 19.22 8.07 -16.26
C GLU A 728 20.18 9.19 -16.72
N MET A 729 21.49 8.93 -16.76
CA MET A 729 22.52 9.87 -17.23
C MET A 729 22.74 9.85 -18.75
N ASP A 730 22.20 8.86 -19.47
CA ASP A 730 22.38 8.77 -20.92
C ASP A 730 21.74 9.97 -21.65
N GLU A 731 22.41 10.49 -22.67
CA GLU A 731 21.92 11.63 -23.45
C GLU A 731 20.62 11.34 -24.21
N HIS A 732 20.33 10.06 -24.48
CA HIS A 732 19.10 9.57 -25.10
C HIS A 732 18.04 9.17 -24.05
N SER A 733 18.30 9.40 -22.77
CA SER A 733 17.36 9.12 -21.69
C SER A 733 16.49 10.32 -21.37
N SER A 734 15.27 10.05 -20.92
CA SER A 734 14.34 11.07 -20.43
C SER A 734 14.75 11.65 -19.05
N GLY A 735 15.83 11.13 -18.46
CA GLY A 735 16.37 11.56 -17.17
C GLY A 735 15.66 10.91 -15.98
N ARG A 736 15.75 11.54 -14.80
CA ARG A 736 15.07 11.04 -13.58
C ARG A 736 13.58 10.90 -13.78
N LEU A 737 13.01 9.80 -13.30
CA LEU A 737 11.57 9.57 -13.37
C LEU A 737 10.79 10.65 -12.59
N CYS A 738 9.66 11.08 -13.15
CA CYS A 738 8.77 12.03 -12.50
C CYS A 738 7.35 11.47 -12.50
N LEU A 739 6.75 11.29 -11.32
CA LEU A 739 5.44 10.66 -11.20
C LEU A 739 4.45 11.60 -10.50
N ARG A 740 3.19 11.59 -10.95
CA ARG A 740 2.06 12.18 -10.22
C ARG A 740 1.86 11.56 -8.84
N GLY A 741 1.01 12.19 -8.03
CA GLY A 741 0.66 11.72 -6.68
C GLY A 741 0.05 10.31 -6.68
N MET A 742 0.88 9.31 -6.44
CA MET A 742 0.51 7.90 -6.53
C MET A 742 0.75 7.19 -5.20
N LEU A 743 -0.24 6.42 -4.77
CA LEU A 743 -0.13 5.50 -3.65
C LEU A 743 0.42 4.16 -4.16
N VAL A 744 1.49 3.68 -3.54
CA VAL A 744 2.13 2.41 -3.89
C VAL A 744 2.19 1.47 -2.69
N HIS A 745 1.77 0.23 -2.91
CA HIS A 745 1.79 -0.84 -1.92
C HIS A 745 1.83 -2.21 -2.59
N PRO A 746 2.62 -3.17 -2.07
CA PRO A 746 3.48 -3.04 -0.88
C PRO A 746 4.93 -2.66 -1.24
N ILE A 747 5.58 -1.91 -0.36
CA ILE A 747 7.02 -1.63 -0.41
C ILE A 747 7.73 -2.49 0.63
N LYS A 748 8.17 -3.66 0.18
CA LYS A 748 8.82 -4.66 1.03
C LYS A 748 10.30 -4.38 1.32
N PHE A 749 10.97 -3.73 0.37
CA PHE A 749 12.33 -3.22 0.48
C PHE A 749 12.52 -2.09 -0.53
N GLU A 750 13.48 -1.22 -0.27
CA GLU A 750 13.68 0.00 -1.06
C GLU A 750 15.00 -0.03 -1.80
N HIS A 751 16.10 -0.25 -1.07
CA HIS A 751 17.42 -0.37 -1.69
C HIS A 751 17.65 -1.81 -2.19
N PRO A 752 18.21 -2.03 -3.39
CA PRO A 752 18.46 -3.38 -3.90
C PRO A 752 19.29 -4.29 -2.98
N SER A 753 20.17 -3.72 -2.15
CA SER A 753 20.95 -4.47 -1.15
C SER A 753 20.14 -4.98 0.05
N GLU A 754 18.92 -4.46 0.25
CA GLU A 754 18.01 -4.89 1.32
C GLU A 754 17.18 -6.12 0.93
N LYS A 755 17.31 -6.58 -0.32
CA LYS A 755 16.58 -7.74 -0.84
C LYS A 755 16.80 -8.95 0.11
N PRO A 756 15.72 -9.58 0.61
CA PRO A 756 15.80 -10.67 1.58
C PRO A 756 16.60 -11.89 1.13
#